data_AF-A0A1Y5JW33-F1
#
_entry.id   AF-A0A1Y5JW33-F1
#
_cell.length_a   1.000
_cell.length_b   1.000
_cell.length_c   1.000
_cell.angle_alpha   90.00
_cell.angle_beta   90.00
_cell.angle_gamma   90.00
#
_symmetry.space_group_name_H-M   'P 1'
#
loop_
_entity.id
_entity.type
_entity.pdbx_description
1 polymer ?
#
loop_
_entity_poly.entity_id
_entity_poly.type
_entity_poly.pdbx_seq_one_letter_code
_entity_poly.pdbx_strand_id
1 'polypeptide(L)'
;MVKQAVVASLKAIICVVILWTGLDFGTTVQAAGTVTTYAAPSGASRSYDFAVSVDASNVDLYGDKNGWNNTVSFGYFDFTGTVSVSVTVNIPFASYKLAPESLGLASTRTGNTITFALSGPTNVTLVLDGNYQGRVLHLFGNAPEMDIPSPTDPNVIYFGPGYHDLRNTPNEQINVGSGKTLYIAGGAVVNGRVVVHSASGAVIRGRGILTMNWRTADGYWDSPMFIENSSNIVLRDIIVNRRASSWSGKIALSNNVTVSGYKVVSPTYASTDGLNIINSHDITYNNVFFRTADDCIAIKGGVGGPEANPAFGAPNYNITIQNSQFWSDANNVFTLGAETQAAYYDNIQYKNIDVLYSFDDKTYPGQLNERAVFGITSLHGTQFRNILYENIRVEQCERLINQSFEDSFWFGSIQGNQTWPGYISGVTFRNVTVKGTGNKEIRLHGYGYQKQISNIRFENVTIGGQPVTSLGDRHFDLNPYVKNVFFHAATDEYSAVLGYTPIQGENQWSYKEWNGSAYSDMTWDVGSKKWRGAYAYGGMWSPFFIHPDTNDAVKAWKAPKAGTVQIKGRVFKWDITGGDGVRVKIMKNNTQLWPSSGWHTVAYNDNSGLIHGPIVNVAAGDHVYFIVNQNGNSGYDTTVWDAAVSYRPTYNATTDFQTYQGAWNWKYQQWNGAGYSDMAWHSVDKQWRGSYTYNTIWNGSAMHPDTNDTARVWMAPMSGTIRISGNVKKAGAGGDGVLVKIMKNGTQVWPASGYQYIAHDDLSGVYHDVSITVAAGDNIYFLLNKNGNNGYDTTIWSPDITYS
;
A
#
# COMPACT_ATOMS: atom_id res chain seq x y z
N MET A 1 25.70 -37.08 59.40
CA MET A 1 25.42 -38.53 59.27
C MET A 1 23.93 -38.69 59.55
N VAL A 2 23.01 -39.06 58.65
CA VAL A 2 23.03 -39.83 57.41
C VAL A 2 21.87 -39.38 56.50
N LYS A 3 22.19 -39.32 55.20
CA LYS A 3 21.44 -39.34 53.93
C LYS A 3 19.89 -39.30 53.86
N GLN A 4 19.48 -38.45 52.90
CA GLN A 4 18.46 -38.62 51.84
C GLN A 4 16.97 -38.58 52.20
N ALA A 5 16.34 -37.46 51.81
CA ALA A 5 15.27 -37.34 50.82
C ALA A 5 14.28 -36.25 51.26
N VAL A 6 13.99 -35.30 50.36
CA VAL A 6 12.66 -34.74 50.03
C VAL A 6 12.91 -33.50 49.16
N VAL A 7 12.44 -33.56 47.91
CA VAL A 7 12.29 -32.41 47.02
C VAL A 7 10.81 -32.09 46.96
N ALA A 8 10.42 -30.89 47.38
CA ALA A 8 9.27 -30.18 46.81
C ALA A 8 9.30 -28.69 47.23
N SER A 9 9.01 -27.84 46.24
CA SER A 9 8.34 -26.54 46.37
C SER A 9 9.19 -25.25 46.41
N LEU A 10 9.16 -24.59 45.25
CA LEU A 10 8.82 -23.17 45.02
C LEU A 10 9.73 -22.02 45.51
N LYS A 11 9.79 -21.00 44.62
CA LYS A 11 10.26 -19.59 44.74
C LYS A 11 11.75 -19.38 44.44
N ALA A 12 12.11 -18.78 43.29
CA ALA A 12 11.95 -17.38 42.87
C ALA A 12 13.07 -16.46 43.39
N ILE A 13 13.83 -15.93 42.41
CA ILE A 13 14.59 -14.65 42.36
C ILE A 13 15.93 -14.60 43.11
N ILE A 14 17.05 -14.43 42.37
CA ILE A 14 17.91 -13.22 42.31
C ILE A 14 19.15 -13.45 41.41
N CYS A 15 19.33 -12.49 40.50
CA CYS A 15 20.51 -11.99 39.78
C CYS A 15 21.83 -12.77 39.76
N VAL A 16 22.40 -12.95 38.56
CA VAL A 16 23.82 -12.68 38.29
C VAL A 16 23.98 -12.07 36.89
N VAL A 17 24.63 -10.90 36.85
CA VAL A 17 25.16 -10.20 35.67
C VAL A 17 26.46 -10.87 35.21
N ILE A 18 26.58 -11.29 33.95
CA ILE A 18 27.88 -11.54 33.29
C ILE A 18 27.81 -11.16 31.80
N LEU A 19 28.54 -10.08 31.49
CA LEU A 19 29.41 -9.81 30.33
C LEU A 19 28.91 -10.15 28.91
N TRP A 20 28.60 -9.07 28.19
CA TRP A 20 28.43 -9.03 26.73
C TRP A 20 29.80 -8.91 26.05
N THR A 21 30.39 -10.03 25.62
CA THR A 21 31.45 -10.05 24.62
C THR A 21 31.30 -11.30 23.75
N GLY A 22 30.89 -11.13 22.50
CA GLY A 22 30.81 -12.21 21.53
C GLY A 22 29.68 -11.99 20.53
N LEU A 23 30.00 -11.35 19.40
CA LEU A 23 29.24 -11.46 18.16
C LEU A 23 29.29 -12.92 17.70
N ASP A 24 28.30 -13.71 18.08
CA ASP A 24 27.97 -14.94 17.37
C ASP A 24 26.89 -14.57 16.36
N PHE A 25 27.23 -14.60 15.07
CA PHE A 25 26.23 -14.74 14.01
C PHE A 25 25.67 -16.16 14.12
N GLY A 26 24.83 -16.37 15.14
CA GLY A 26 24.03 -17.57 15.27
C GLY A 26 23.13 -17.62 14.05
N THR A 27 23.47 -18.49 13.11
CA THR A 27 22.52 -18.99 12.12
C THR A 27 21.33 -19.53 12.91
N THR A 28 20.22 -18.81 12.92
CA THR A 28 18.96 -19.34 13.40
C THR A 28 18.65 -20.54 12.52
N VAL A 29 18.95 -21.74 13.03
CA VAL A 29 18.47 -23.00 12.46
C VAL A 29 16.95 -22.94 12.60
N GLN A 30 16.27 -22.45 11.57
CA GLN A 30 14.82 -22.55 11.46
C GLN A 30 14.47 -24.04 11.51
N ALA A 31 13.57 -24.42 12.41
CA ALA A 31 13.12 -25.81 12.53
C ALA A 31 12.60 -26.30 11.17
N ALA A 32 12.96 -27.53 10.79
CA ALA A 32 12.45 -28.18 9.59
C ALA A 32 10.92 -28.23 9.63
N GLY A 33 10.26 -27.83 8.54
CA GLY A 33 8.81 -27.80 8.45
C GLY A 33 8.17 -29.19 8.45
N THR A 34 6.90 -29.28 8.86
CA THR A 34 6.07 -30.48 8.65
C THR A 34 5.16 -30.26 7.45
N VAL A 35 4.92 -31.28 6.62
CA VAL A 35 4.03 -31.21 5.46
C VAL A 35 2.90 -32.23 5.60
N THR A 36 1.66 -31.81 5.31
CA THR A 36 0.50 -32.68 5.14
C THR A 36 -0.01 -32.54 3.71
N THR A 37 -0.06 -33.66 2.98
CA THR A 37 -0.64 -33.71 1.63
C THR A 37 -1.90 -34.57 1.63
N TYR A 38 -2.76 -34.32 0.66
CA TYR A 38 -4.07 -34.96 0.56
C TYR A 38 -4.17 -35.70 -0.77
N ALA A 39 -4.37 -37.02 -0.71
CA ALA A 39 -4.55 -37.83 -1.92
C ALA A 39 -5.86 -37.45 -2.61
N ALA A 40 -5.83 -37.28 -3.92
CA ALA A 40 -7.05 -37.09 -4.67
C ALA A 40 -7.80 -38.43 -4.80
N PRO A 41 -9.12 -38.42 -4.60
CA PRO A 41 -9.91 -39.64 -4.67
C PRO A 41 -10.08 -40.11 -6.11
N SER A 42 -10.24 -41.42 -6.28
CA SER A 42 -10.67 -42.00 -7.56
C SER A 42 -11.98 -41.35 -8.02
N GLY A 43 -12.04 -40.93 -9.29
CA GLY A 43 -13.17 -40.20 -9.87
C GLY A 43 -12.98 -38.67 -9.94
N ALA A 44 -12.04 -38.10 -9.18
CA ALA A 44 -11.71 -36.68 -9.32
C ALA A 44 -11.04 -36.37 -10.67
N SER A 45 -11.30 -35.19 -11.22
CA SER A 45 -10.61 -34.72 -12.43
C SER A 45 -9.17 -34.32 -12.13
N ARG A 46 -8.20 -35.03 -12.72
CA ARG A 46 -6.76 -34.92 -12.45
C ARG A 46 -6.04 -34.11 -13.51
N SER A 47 -4.92 -33.51 -13.11
CA SER A 47 -3.93 -32.95 -14.04
C SER A 47 -2.58 -33.66 -13.88
N TYR A 48 -1.87 -33.83 -14.99
CA TYR A 48 -0.52 -34.42 -15.05
C TYR A 48 0.47 -33.54 -15.81
N ASP A 49 0.08 -32.31 -16.16
CA ASP A 49 0.94 -31.34 -16.84
C ASP A 49 2.14 -30.93 -15.96
N PHE A 50 2.00 -31.11 -14.64
CA PHE A 50 3.01 -30.84 -13.64
C PHE A 50 3.06 -32.01 -12.63
N ALA A 51 4.22 -32.25 -12.03
CA ALA A 51 4.37 -33.06 -10.84
C ALA A 51 4.95 -32.19 -9.72
N VAL A 52 4.37 -32.26 -8.52
CA VAL A 52 4.72 -31.37 -7.41
C VAL A 52 5.08 -32.19 -6.18
N SER A 53 6.20 -31.84 -5.54
CA SER A 53 6.57 -32.34 -4.22
C SER A 53 6.95 -31.20 -3.28
N VAL A 54 6.64 -31.38 -2.00
CA VAL A 54 6.97 -30.43 -0.91
C VAL A 54 7.70 -31.21 0.18
N ASP A 55 8.97 -30.90 0.41
CA ASP A 55 9.88 -31.68 1.27
C ASP A 55 9.75 -33.20 1.04
N ALA A 56 9.83 -33.60 -0.23
CA ALA A 56 9.66 -34.97 -0.74
C ALA A 56 8.25 -35.60 -0.63
N SER A 57 7.26 -34.89 -0.06
CA SER A 57 5.86 -35.33 -0.04
C SER A 57 5.17 -34.94 -1.35
N ASN A 58 4.60 -35.91 -2.06
CA ASN A 58 3.90 -35.65 -3.32
C ASN A 58 2.57 -34.92 -3.09
N VAL A 59 2.32 -33.89 -3.91
CA VAL A 59 1.06 -33.14 -3.94
C VAL A 59 0.28 -33.52 -5.19
N ASP A 60 -0.91 -34.02 -4.95
CA ASP A 60 -1.84 -34.48 -5.97
C ASP A 60 -2.53 -33.30 -6.65
N LEU A 61 -2.50 -33.24 -8.00
CA LEU A 61 -3.04 -32.13 -8.79
C LEU A 61 -4.39 -32.44 -9.45
N TYR A 62 -5.30 -31.47 -9.35
CA TYR A 62 -6.60 -31.44 -10.00
C TYR A 62 -6.51 -30.61 -11.29
N GLY A 63 -7.44 -30.84 -12.23
CA GLY A 63 -7.41 -30.17 -13.53
C GLY A 63 -8.80 -29.80 -14.06
N ASP A 64 -8.90 -28.60 -14.64
CA ASP A 64 -10.06 -28.15 -15.40
C ASP A 64 -9.64 -27.42 -16.68
N LYS A 65 -10.55 -27.27 -17.66
CA LYS A 65 -10.25 -26.64 -18.95
C LYS A 65 -10.68 -25.18 -18.96
N ASN A 66 -9.77 -24.30 -19.37
CA ASN A 66 -10.12 -22.90 -19.62
C ASN A 66 -10.82 -22.71 -20.97
N GLY A 67 -11.23 -21.47 -21.26
CA GLY A 67 -11.86 -21.11 -22.52
C GLY A 67 -11.05 -21.50 -23.77
N TRP A 68 -9.72 -21.58 -23.71
CA TRP A 68 -8.84 -21.98 -24.81
C TRP A 68 -8.53 -23.48 -24.85
N ASN A 69 -9.27 -24.29 -24.07
CA ASN A 69 -9.08 -25.73 -23.94
C ASN A 69 -7.70 -26.14 -23.36
N ASN A 70 -7.01 -25.21 -22.70
CA ASN A 70 -5.80 -25.51 -21.94
C ASN A 70 -6.15 -25.98 -20.53
N THR A 71 -5.34 -26.89 -19.98
CA THR A 71 -5.51 -27.35 -18.60
C THR A 71 -5.05 -26.28 -17.63
N VAL A 72 -5.92 -25.91 -16.70
CA VAL A 72 -5.58 -25.21 -15.48
C VAL A 72 -5.42 -26.26 -14.39
N SER A 73 -4.21 -26.36 -13.85
CA SER A 73 -3.86 -27.32 -12.81
C SER A 73 -3.90 -26.63 -11.45
N PHE A 74 -4.36 -27.32 -10.41
CA PHE A 74 -4.26 -26.81 -9.05
C PHE A 74 -4.04 -27.91 -8.01
N GLY A 75 -3.35 -27.57 -6.93
CA GLY A 75 -3.06 -28.48 -5.82
C GLY A 75 -2.95 -27.74 -4.50
N TYR A 76 -3.08 -28.47 -3.40
CA TYR A 76 -3.06 -27.90 -2.06
C TYR A 76 -2.37 -28.83 -1.07
N PHE A 77 -1.77 -28.23 -0.05
CA PHE A 77 -1.08 -28.92 1.04
C PHE A 77 -1.02 -27.99 2.25
N ASP A 78 -0.80 -28.56 3.42
CA ASP A 78 -0.64 -27.80 4.66
C ASP A 78 0.77 -27.96 5.19
N PHE A 79 1.34 -26.90 5.78
CA PHE A 79 2.69 -26.98 6.32
C PHE A 79 2.98 -26.01 7.46
N THR A 80 4.05 -26.31 8.21
CA THR A 80 4.65 -25.41 9.20
C THR A 80 6.09 -25.08 8.80
N GLY A 81 6.66 -24.01 9.36
CA GLY A 81 8.05 -23.64 9.13
C GLY A 81 8.36 -23.29 7.68
N THR A 82 9.59 -23.55 7.26
CA THR A 82 10.04 -23.36 5.88
C THR A 82 10.12 -24.71 5.17
N VAL A 83 9.51 -24.80 3.99
CA VAL A 83 9.48 -26.01 3.15
C VAL A 83 10.01 -25.72 1.76
N SER A 84 10.60 -26.72 1.11
CA SER A 84 11.04 -26.66 -0.28
C SER A 84 9.95 -27.23 -1.20
N VAL A 85 9.52 -26.44 -2.18
CA VAL A 85 8.57 -26.84 -3.22
C VAL A 85 9.33 -27.12 -4.51
N SER A 86 9.13 -28.31 -5.08
CA SER A 86 9.68 -28.72 -6.37
C SER A 86 8.55 -29.00 -7.36
N VAL A 87 8.58 -28.32 -8.50
CA VAL A 87 7.62 -28.46 -9.60
C VAL A 87 8.34 -28.95 -10.84
N THR A 88 8.12 -30.22 -11.20
CA THR A 88 8.57 -30.79 -12.47
C THR A 88 7.51 -30.54 -13.53
N VAL A 89 7.87 -29.83 -14.59
CA VAL A 89 6.98 -29.51 -15.71
C VAL A 89 7.06 -30.64 -16.74
N ASN A 90 5.93 -31.27 -17.06
CA ASN A 90 5.85 -32.43 -17.97
C ASN A 90 5.48 -32.04 -19.41
N ILE A 91 5.48 -30.74 -19.69
CA ILE A 91 5.16 -30.14 -20.99
C ILE A 91 6.32 -29.24 -21.45
N PRO A 92 6.49 -28.99 -22.76
CA PRO A 92 7.50 -28.07 -23.25
C PRO A 92 7.31 -26.65 -22.69
N PHE A 93 8.39 -26.03 -22.23
CA PHE A 93 8.43 -24.63 -21.81
C PHE A 93 9.83 -24.03 -21.94
N ALA A 94 9.90 -22.77 -22.34
CA ALA A 94 11.14 -22.01 -22.49
C ALA A 94 11.43 -21.15 -21.25
N SER A 95 10.42 -20.47 -20.71
CA SER A 95 10.54 -19.58 -19.55
C SER A 95 9.40 -19.78 -18.55
N TYR A 96 9.56 -19.25 -17.35
CA TYR A 96 8.54 -19.34 -16.31
C TYR A 96 8.52 -18.08 -15.44
N LYS A 97 7.38 -17.86 -14.78
CA LYS A 97 7.17 -16.82 -13.78
C LYS A 97 6.41 -17.41 -12.59
N LEU A 98 6.86 -17.10 -11.38
CA LEU A 98 6.09 -17.31 -10.15
C LEU A 98 5.32 -16.02 -9.82
N ALA A 99 4.05 -16.15 -9.52
CA ALA A 99 3.15 -15.05 -9.20
C ALA A 99 2.41 -15.30 -7.85
N PRO A 100 2.07 -14.25 -7.09
CA PRO A 100 2.40 -12.86 -7.40
C PRO A 100 3.88 -12.51 -7.17
N GLU A 101 4.40 -11.59 -7.97
CA GLU A 101 5.75 -11.01 -7.85
C GLU A 101 5.98 -10.36 -6.48
N SER A 102 4.91 -9.90 -5.84
CA SER A 102 4.94 -9.31 -4.49
C SER A 102 5.44 -10.27 -3.41
N LEU A 103 5.42 -11.58 -3.66
CA LEU A 103 6.02 -12.58 -2.78
C LEU A 103 7.56 -12.55 -2.80
N GLY A 104 8.17 -11.99 -3.85
CA GLY A 104 9.63 -11.93 -3.99
C GLY A 104 10.33 -13.29 -3.94
N LEU A 105 9.63 -14.37 -4.34
CA LEU A 105 10.18 -15.72 -4.25
C LEU A 105 11.40 -15.88 -5.15
N ALA A 106 12.52 -16.26 -4.55
CA ALA A 106 13.67 -16.76 -5.29
C ALA A 106 13.38 -18.20 -5.74
N SER A 107 13.71 -18.51 -7.00
CA SER A 107 13.55 -19.84 -7.56
C SER A 107 14.75 -20.24 -8.42
N THR A 108 14.99 -21.54 -8.49
CA THR A 108 16.01 -22.14 -9.37
C THR A 108 15.36 -23.10 -10.35
N ARG A 109 15.95 -23.26 -11.53
CA ARG A 109 15.52 -24.23 -12.52
C ARG A 109 16.69 -25.16 -12.86
N THR A 110 16.45 -26.47 -12.80
CA THR A 110 17.37 -27.50 -13.30
C THR A 110 16.58 -28.40 -14.26
N GLY A 111 16.95 -28.35 -15.55
CA GLY A 111 16.18 -29.03 -16.60
C GLY A 111 14.73 -28.53 -16.65
N ASN A 112 13.77 -29.44 -16.44
CA ASN A 112 12.34 -29.14 -16.39
C ASN A 112 11.78 -28.95 -14.97
N THR A 113 12.63 -28.94 -13.95
CA THR A 113 12.20 -28.81 -12.55
C THR A 113 12.52 -27.41 -12.02
N ILE A 114 11.50 -26.78 -11.43
CA ILE A 114 11.57 -25.46 -10.80
C ILE A 114 11.46 -25.66 -9.28
N THR A 115 12.39 -25.11 -8.52
CA THR A 115 12.43 -25.22 -7.05
C THR A 115 12.38 -23.84 -6.41
N PHE A 116 11.60 -23.69 -5.34
CA PHE A 116 11.53 -22.49 -4.51
C PHE A 116 11.16 -22.87 -3.06
N ALA A 117 11.29 -21.93 -2.13
CA ALA A 117 10.95 -22.16 -0.72
C ALA A 117 9.74 -21.33 -0.29
N LEU A 118 8.93 -21.88 0.61
CA LEU A 118 7.83 -21.17 1.28
C LEU A 118 8.07 -21.17 2.79
N SER A 119 7.89 -20.03 3.45
CA SER A 119 8.13 -19.88 4.90
C SER A 119 6.84 -19.62 5.72
N GLY A 120 5.69 -19.74 5.06
CA GLY A 120 4.37 -19.57 5.66
C GLY A 120 3.26 -19.69 4.62
N PRO A 121 1.99 -19.81 5.07
CA PRO A 121 0.85 -20.03 4.19
C PRO A 121 0.80 -19.03 3.03
N THR A 122 0.83 -19.54 1.80
CA THR A 122 1.00 -18.73 0.59
C THR A 122 0.34 -19.44 -0.61
N ASN A 123 -0.39 -18.67 -1.43
CA ASN A 123 -0.85 -19.13 -2.73
C ASN A 123 0.17 -18.69 -3.79
N VAL A 124 0.61 -19.62 -4.65
CA VAL A 124 1.60 -19.38 -5.71
C VAL A 124 1.04 -19.86 -7.03
N THR A 125 1.19 -19.04 -8.08
CA THR A 125 0.84 -19.41 -9.45
C THR A 125 2.10 -19.51 -10.31
N LEU A 126 2.23 -20.58 -11.07
CA LEU A 126 3.27 -20.77 -12.07
C LEU A 126 2.68 -20.51 -13.47
N VAL A 127 3.20 -19.48 -14.12
CA VAL A 127 2.89 -19.14 -15.52
C VAL A 127 4.07 -19.52 -16.38
N LEU A 128 3.83 -20.31 -17.43
CA LEU A 128 4.86 -20.72 -18.40
C LEU A 128 4.85 -19.77 -19.60
N ASP A 129 6.03 -19.44 -20.11
CA ASP A 129 6.24 -18.71 -21.37
C ASP A 129 5.51 -17.35 -21.49
N GLY A 130 5.11 -16.75 -20.36
CA GLY A 130 4.27 -15.55 -20.35
C GLY A 130 2.85 -15.78 -20.92
N ASN A 131 2.43 -17.03 -21.07
CA ASN A 131 1.14 -17.40 -21.65
C ASN A 131 0.06 -17.58 -20.57
N TYR A 132 -0.63 -16.48 -20.23
CA TYR A 132 -1.71 -16.49 -19.25
C TYR A 132 -2.94 -17.29 -19.73
N GLN A 133 -3.17 -17.41 -21.04
CA GLN A 133 -4.28 -18.22 -21.59
C GLN A 133 -3.90 -19.71 -21.73
N GLY A 134 -2.64 -20.05 -21.40
CA GLY A 134 -2.03 -21.36 -21.56
C GLY A 134 -2.29 -22.33 -20.41
N ARG A 135 -1.38 -23.30 -20.27
CA ARG A 135 -1.36 -24.26 -19.17
C ARG A 135 -0.71 -23.60 -17.95
N VAL A 136 -1.45 -23.52 -16.86
CA VAL A 136 -1.07 -22.78 -15.63
C VAL A 136 -1.22 -23.71 -14.43
N LEU A 137 -0.39 -23.52 -13.40
CA LEU A 137 -0.49 -24.23 -12.13
C LEU A 137 -0.75 -23.25 -10.99
N HIS A 138 -1.75 -23.52 -10.15
CA HIS A 138 -2.01 -22.84 -8.88
C HIS A 138 -1.69 -23.79 -7.71
N LEU A 139 -0.86 -23.36 -6.77
CA LEU A 139 -0.52 -24.10 -5.57
C LEU A 139 -0.98 -23.35 -4.33
N PHE A 140 -1.63 -24.08 -3.43
CA PHE A 140 -2.21 -23.53 -2.21
C PHE A 140 -1.53 -24.15 -0.99
N GLY A 141 -0.51 -23.47 -0.46
CA GLY A 141 0.13 -23.86 0.79
C GLY A 141 -0.60 -23.22 1.97
N ASN A 142 -1.26 -24.01 2.82
CA ASN A 142 -2.04 -23.50 3.95
C ASN A 142 -1.33 -23.78 5.29
N ALA A 143 -1.83 -23.13 6.35
CA ALA A 143 -1.52 -23.53 7.71
C ALA A 143 -2.20 -24.88 8.03
N PRO A 144 -1.65 -25.69 8.96
CA PRO A 144 -2.30 -26.91 9.40
C PRO A 144 -3.70 -26.65 9.92
N GLU A 145 -4.63 -27.54 9.59
CA GLU A 145 -5.98 -27.49 10.13
C GLU A 145 -6.00 -28.01 11.57
N MET A 146 -6.38 -27.14 12.53
CA MET A 146 -6.27 -27.44 13.96
C MET A 146 -7.60 -27.84 14.63
N ASP A 147 -8.74 -27.54 14.00
CA ASP A 147 -10.07 -27.58 14.61
C ASP A 147 -11.06 -28.47 13.84
N ILE A 148 -10.60 -29.64 13.39
CA ILE A 148 -11.40 -30.65 12.68
C ILE A 148 -12.58 -31.11 13.54
N PRO A 149 -13.85 -30.99 13.07
CA PRO A 149 -15.01 -31.44 13.82
C PRO A 149 -15.12 -32.97 13.89
N SER A 150 -15.78 -33.48 14.93
CA SER A 150 -16.08 -34.90 15.01
C SER A 150 -17.08 -35.31 13.91
N PRO A 151 -16.82 -36.40 13.16
CA PRO A 151 -17.79 -36.97 12.22
C PRO A 151 -19.09 -37.44 12.88
N THR A 152 -19.09 -37.68 14.20
CA THR A 152 -20.25 -38.17 14.96
C THR A 152 -21.03 -37.06 15.66
N ASP A 153 -20.62 -35.80 15.51
CA ASP A 153 -21.37 -34.68 16.07
C ASP A 153 -22.69 -34.51 15.31
N PRO A 154 -23.86 -34.54 15.97
CA PRO A 154 -25.17 -34.41 15.31
C PRO A 154 -25.41 -33.04 14.66
N ASN A 155 -24.54 -32.05 14.90
CA ASN A 155 -24.56 -30.74 14.26
C ASN A 155 -23.60 -30.64 13.07
N VAL A 156 -22.89 -31.71 12.73
CA VAL A 156 -21.90 -31.73 11.65
C VAL A 156 -22.39 -32.62 10.50
N ILE A 157 -22.45 -32.06 9.30
CA ILE A 157 -22.57 -32.79 8.04
C ILE A 157 -21.13 -33.06 7.58
N TYR A 158 -20.68 -34.31 7.67
CA TYR A 158 -19.27 -34.67 7.47
C TYR A 158 -19.05 -35.43 6.15
N PHE A 159 -18.20 -34.90 5.28
CA PHE A 159 -17.68 -35.61 4.10
C PHE A 159 -16.20 -35.91 4.30
N GLY A 160 -15.87 -37.19 4.54
CA GLY A 160 -14.49 -37.66 4.65
C GLY A 160 -13.78 -37.80 3.29
N PRO A 161 -12.47 -38.12 3.27
CA PRO A 161 -11.71 -38.33 2.04
C PRO A 161 -12.41 -39.33 1.11
N GLY A 162 -12.50 -39.01 -0.19
CA GLY A 162 -13.32 -39.77 -1.14
C GLY A 162 -14.04 -38.88 -2.16
N TYR A 163 -14.53 -39.49 -3.24
CA TYR A 163 -15.36 -38.82 -4.22
C TYR A 163 -16.84 -39.09 -3.90
N HIS A 164 -17.61 -38.04 -3.64
CA HIS A 164 -19.01 -38.10 -3.24
C HIS A 164 -19.87 -37.43 -4.31
N ASP A 165 -20.62 -38.23 -5.09
CA ASP A 165 -21.46 -37.70 -6.17
C ASP A 165 -22.92 -37.59 -5.75
N LEU A 166 -23.45 -36.36 -5.75
CA LEU A 166 -24.82 -36.06 -5.36
C LEU A 166 -25.78 -35.88 -6.54
N ARG A 167 -25.28 -35.88 -7.79
CA ARG A 167 -26.04 -35.51 -9.01
C ARG A 167 -27.35 -36.27 -9.20
N ASN A 168 -27.40 -37.53 -8.76
CA ASN A 168 -28.57 -38.40 -8.90
C ASN A 168 -29.08 -38.91 -7.55
N THR A 169 -28.77 -38.20 -6.47
CA THR A 169 -29.29 -38.53 -5.14
C THR A 169 -30.66 -37.89 -4.94
N PRO A 170 -31.60 -38.49 -4.18
CA PRO A 170 -32.93 -37.92 -3.94
C PRO A 170 -32.93 -36.50 -3.38
N ASN A 171 -31.81 -36.06 -2.79
CA ASN A 171 -31.69 -34.76 -2.16
C ASN A 171 -30.92 -33.73 -3.00
N GLU A 172 -30.21 -34.10 -4.08
CA GLU A 172 -29.39 -33.29 -5.04
C GLU A 172 -28.51 -32.13 -4.50
N GLN A 173 -28.67 -31.75 -3.23
CA GLN A 173 -28.17 -30.58 -2.56
C GLN A 173 -27.94 -30.89 -1.07
N ILE A 174 -26.98 -30.20 -0.48
CA ILE A 174 -26.65 -30.24 0.94
C ILE A 174 -27.26 -29.00 1.57
N ASN A 175 -28.34 -29.18 2.35
CA ASN A 175 -28.95 -28.10 3.12
C ASN A 175 -28.22 -27.93 4.45
N VAL A 176 -27.61 -26.77 4.69
CA VAL A 176 -26.94 -26.43 5.95
C VAL A 176 -27.80 -25.44 6.72
N GLY A 177 -28.50 -25.95 7.73
CA GLY A 177 -29.40 -25.15 8.58
C GLY A 177 -28.68 -24.36 9.68
N SER A 178 -29.47 -23.60 10.47
CA SER A 178 -28.95 -22.77 11.56
C SER A 178 -28.11 -23.56 12.57
N GLY A 179 -26.96 -23.00 12.96
CA GLY A 179 -26.01 -23.60 13.91
C GLY A 179 -25.32 -24.88 13.44
N LYS A 180 -25.55 -25.34 12.21
CA LYS A 180 -24.93 -26.55 11.66
C LYS A 180 -23.58 -26.23 11.03
N THR A 181 -22.71 -27.25 11.02
CA THR A 181 -21.43 -27.21 10.31
C THR A 181 -21.46 -28.20 9.15
N LEU A 182 -21.16 -27.76 7.93
CA LEU A 182 -20.71 -28.64 6.85
C LEU A 182 -19.18 -28.70 6.88
N TYR A 183 -18.65 -29.92 6.97
CA TYR A 183 -17.22 -30.18 6.92
C TYR A 183 -16.86 -31.06 5.72
N ILE A 184 -15.98 -30.55 4.86
CA ILE A 184 -15.45 -31.28 3.70
C ILE A 184 -13.94 -31.50 3.92
N ALA A 185 -13.56 -32.73 4.29
CA ALA A 185 -12.20 -33.07 4.66
C ALA A 185 -11.20 -32.89 3.49
N GLY A 186 -9.92 -32.67 3.79
CA GLY A 186 -8.86 -32.75 2.78
C GLY A 186 -8.84 -34.13 2.11
N GLY A 187 -8.69 -34.17 0.79
CA GLY A 187 -8.82 -35.39 -0.01
C GLY A 187 -10.28 -35.80 -0.31
N ALA A 188 -11.27 -35.04 0.16
CA ALA A 188 -12.65 -35.21 -0.25
C ALA A 188 -12.96 -34.33 -1.48
N VAL A 189 -13.75 -34.87 -2.41
CA VAL A 189 -14.34 -34.15 -3.53
C VAL A 189 -15.84 -34.43 -3.51
N VAL A 190 -16.64 -33.39 -3.28
CA VAL A 190 -18.10 -33.47 -3.30
C VAL A 190 -18.58 -32.88 -4.62
N ASN A 191 -19.13 -33.72 -5.50
CA ASN A 191 -19.78 -33.30 -6.73
C ASN A 191 -21.25 -33.01 -6.39
N GLY A 192 -21.60 -31.74 -6.15
CA GLY A 192 -22.87 -31.36 -5.54
C GLY A 192 -23.05 -29.86 -5.37
N ARG A 193 -24.16 -29.49 -4.74
CA ARG A 193 -24.54 -28.12 -4.37
C ARG A 193 -24.75 -28.00 -2.87
N VAL A 194 -24.33 -26.89 -2.28
CA VAL A 194 -24.53 -26.52 -0.88
C VAL A 194 -25.46 -25.32 -0.81
N VAL A 195 -26.49 -25.43 0.02
CA VAL A 195 -27.52 -24.40 0.22
C VAL A 195 -27.60 -24.02 1.69
N VAL A 196 -27.43 -22.73 1.96
CA VAL A 196 -27.71 -22.09 3.25
C VAL A 196 -28.86 -21.11 2.99
N HIS A 197 -30.06 -21.43 3.47
CA HIS A 197 -31.24 -20.62 3.21
C HIS A 197 -32.02 -20.38 4.49
N SER A 198 -32.36 -19.11 4.76
CA SER A 198 -33.11 -18.72 5.98
C SER A 198 -32.47 -19.26 7.27
N ALA A 199 -31.14 -19.20 7.35
CA ALA A 199 -30.36 -19.79 8.43
C ALA A 199 -29.50 -18.75 9.16
N SER A 200 -29.14 -19.05 10.40
CA SER A 200 -28.18 -18.24 11.17
C SER A 200 -27.11 -19.10 11.84
N GLY A 201 -25.86 -18.65 11.81
CA GLY A 201 -24.76 -19.32 12.51
C GLY A 201 -24.28 -20.62 11.83
N ALA A 202 -24.55 -20.80 10.54
CA ALA A 202 -24.04 -21.95 9.80
C ALA A 202 -22.56 -21.77 9.41
N VAL A 203 -21.81 -22.86 9.45
CA VAL A 203 -20.38 -22.90 9.13
C VAL A 203 -20.15 -23.92 8.02
N ILE A 204 -19.42 -23.54 6.98
CA ILE A 204 -18.99 -24.44 5.92
C ILE A 204 -17.47 -24.36 5.85
N ARG A 205 -16.80 -25.48 6.12
CA ARG A 205 -15.34 -25.48 6.30
C ARG A 205 -14.67 -26.78 5.89
N GLY A 206 -13.34 -26.75 5.83
CA GLY A 206 -12.48 -27.90 5.57
C GLY A 206 -11.53 -27.63 4.40
N ARG A 207 -10.73 -28.63 4.04
CA ARG A 207 -9.72 -28.55 2.96
C ARG A 207 -10.17 -29.15 1.63
N GLY A 208 -11.35 -29.76 1.60
CA GLY A 208 -11.82 -30.48 0.41
C GLY A 208 -12.40 -29.59 -0.68
N ILE A 209 -12.81 -30.25 -1.77
CA ILE A 209 -13.28 -29.60 -2.99
C ILE A 209 -14.79 -29.80 -3.13
N LEU A 210 -15.53 -28.72 -3.34
CA LEU A 210 -16.90 -28.73 -3.83
C LEU A 210 -16.88 -28.46 -5.34
N THR A 211 -17.22 -29.48 -6.13
CA THR A 211 -17.31 -29.39 -7.59
C THR A 211 -18.76 -29.52 -8.04
N MET A 212 -19.09 -28.97 -9.19
CA MET A 212 -20.38 -29.21 -9.84
C MET A 212 -20.17 -29.22 -11.35
N ASN A 213 -20.41 -30.35 -11.98
CA ASN A 213 -20.18 -30.57 -13.42
C ASN A 213 -21.47 -30.66 -14.25
N TRP A 214 -22.59 -30.18 -13.71
CA TRP A 214 -23.88 -30.13 -14.39
C TRP A 214 -24.58 -28.78 -14.16
N ARG A 215 -25.57 -28.50 -15.02
CA ARG A 215 -26.54 -27.41 -14.86
C ARG A 215 -27.80 -27.98 -14.22
N THR A 216 -28.42 -27.24 -13.31
CA THR A 216 -29.76 -27.55 -12.81
C THR A 216 -30.83 -26.87 -13.66
N ALA A 217 -32.06 -27.39 -13.62
CA ALA A 217 -33.20 -26.78 -14.31
C ALA A 217 -33.74 -25.53 -13.58
N ASP A 218 -33.50 -25.41 -12.28
CA ASP A 218 -34.00 -24.35 -11.38
C ASP A 218 -33.13 -23.08 -11.42
N GLY A 219 -32.80 -22.60 -12.63
CA GLY A 219 -31.69 -21.68 -12.97
C GLY A 219 -31.26 -20.59 -11.98
N TYR A 220 -32.15 -20.04 -11.14
CA TYR A 220 -31.77 -19.15 -10.03
C TYR A 220 -30.79 -19.80 -9.05
N TRP A 221 -30.94 -21.10 -8.80
CA TRP A 221 -30.14 -21.84 -7.83
C TRP A 221 -29.00 -22.68 -8.45
N ASP A 222 -28.71 -22.47 -9.73
CA ASP A 222 -27.69 -23.24 -10.44
C ASP A 222 -26.26 -22.78 -10.09
N SER A 223 -25.83 -23.08 -8.88
CA SER A 223 -24.48 -22.78 -8.39
C SER A 223 -24.03 -23.82 -7.34
N PRO A 224 -22.74 -24.16 -7.27
CA PRO A 224 -22.19 -25.03 -6.22
C PRO A 224 -22.45 -24.50 -4.81
N MET A 225 -22.28 -23.20 -4.57
CA MET A 225 -22.45 -22.58 -3.25
C MET A 225 -23.54 -21.51 -3.27
N PHE A 226 -24.55 -21.66 -2.42
CA PHE A 226 -25.66 -20.71 -2.36
C PHE A 226 -25.99 -20.33 -0.92
N ILE A 227 -25.90 -19.03 -0.60
CA ILE A 227 -26.30 -18.46 0.69
C ILE A 227 -27.37 -17.41 0.43
N GLU A 228 -28.54 -17.54 1.06
CA GLU A 228 -29.62 -16.57 0.92
C GLU A 228 -30.41 -16.37 2.20
N ASN A 229 -30.88 -15.13 2.40
CA ASN A 229 -31.73 -14.75 3.53
C ASN A 229 -31.14 -15.21 4.88
N SER A 230 -29.83 -15.11 5.04
CA SER A 230 -29.10 -15.76 6.11
C SER A 230 -28.17 -14.80 6.85
N SER A 231 -27.81 -15.13 8.09
CA SER A 231 -26.94 -14.28 8.92
C SER A 231 -25.87 -15.05 9.67
N ASN A 232 -24.77 -14.38 10.04
CA ASN A 232 -23.70 -14.98 10.84
C ASN A 232 -23.12 -16.25 10.19
N ILE A 233 -22.82 -16.19 8.89
CA ILE A 233 -22.35 -17.35 8.11
C ILE A 233 -20.82 -17.32 8.00
N VAL A 234 -20.19 -18.49 8.15
CA VAL A 234 -18.75 -18.64 7.97
C VAL A 234 -18.45 -19.64 6.86
N LEU A 235 -17.76 -19.19 5.81
CA LEU A 235 -17.14 -20.03 4.80
C LEU A 235 -15.63 -20.04 5.04
N ARG A 236 -15.03 -21.22 5.21
CA ARG A 236 -13.59 -21.33 5.53
C ARG A 236 -12.86 -22.41 4.74
N ASP A 237 -11.78 -22.03 4.06
CA ASP A 237 -10.76 -22.90 3.48
C ASP A 237 -11.14 -23.89 2.36
N ILE A 238 -12.44 -24.05 2.06
CA ILE A 238 -12.91 -24.94 0.99
C ILE A 238 -12.51 -24.42 -0.40
N ILE A 239 -12.38 -25.35 -1.36
CA ILE A 239 -12.10 -25.04 -2.76
C ILE A 239 -13.35 -25.34 -3.60
N VAL A 240 -13.74 -24.42 -4.47
CA VAL A 240 -14.86 -24.60 -5.41
C VAL A 240 -14.36 -24.69 -6.85
N ASN A 241 -14.85 -25.69 -7.58
CA ASN A 241 -14.59 -25.86 -9.02
C ASN A 241 -15.92 -26.07 -9.77
N ARG A 242 -16.43 -25.02 -10.41
CA ARG A 242 -17.60 -25.08 -11.28
C ARG A 242 -17.17 -25.45 -12.70
N ARG A 243 -17.64 -26.60 -13.18
CA ARG A 243 -17.22 -27.23 -14.45
C ARG A 243 -18.30 -27.21 -15.54
N ALA A 244 -19.25 -26.28 -15.41
CA ALA A 244 -20.30 -26.03 -16.36
C ALA A 244 -20.61 -24.53 -16.33
N SER A 245 -20.91 -23.92 -17.46
CA SER A 245 -21.14 -22.46 -17.56
C SER A 245 -22.24 -22.03 -16.59
N SER A 246 -21.93 -21.41 -15.44
CA SER A 246 -22.80 -20.82 -14.42
C SER A 246 -21.94 -20.34 -13.26
N TRP A 247 -22.49 -19.50 -12.39
CA TRP A 247 -21.76 -18.93 -11.26
C TRP A 247 -21.27 -20.01 -10.29
N SER A 248 -20.09 -19.81 -9.69
CA SER A 248 -19.56 -20.70 -8.65
C SER A 248 -20.30 -20.53 -7.31
N GLY A 249 -20.86 -19.35 -7.06
CA GLY A 249 -21.78 -19.16 -5.95
C GLY A 249 -22.30 -17.74 -5.78
N LYS A 250 -23.20 -17.57 -4.80
CA LYS A 250 -23.69 -16.24 -4.40
C LYS A 250 -24.06 -16.15 -2.92
N ILE A 251 -23.99 -14.93 -2.39
CA ILE A 251 -24.51 -14.49 -1.09
C ILE A 251 -25.61 -13.46 -1.38
N ALA A 252 -26.87 -13.80 -1.13
CA ALA A 252 -28.02 -12.98 -1.46
C ALA A 252 -28.82 -12.60 -0.21
N LEU A 253 -29.30 -11.36 -0.10
CA LEU A 253 -30.19 -10.91 0.99
C LEU A 253 -29.70 -11.30 2.39
N SER A 254 -28.38 -11.26 2.61
CA SER A 254 -27.73 -11.82 3.79
C SER A 254 -26.85 -10.79 4.50
N ASN A 255 -26.53 -11.05 5.76
CA ASN A 255 -25.67 -10.16 6.52
C ASN A 255 -24.73 -10.88 7.48
N ASN A 256 -23.62 -10.22 7.85
CA ASN A 256 -22.58 -10.80 8.71
C ASN A 256 -22.05 -12.14 8.16
N VAL A 257 -21.46 -12.10 6.96
CA VAL A 257 -20.89 -13.28 6.30
C VAL A 257 -19.37 -13.13 6.21
N THR A 258 -18.64 -14.12 6.73
CA THR A 258 -17.17 -14.18 6.66
C THR A 258 -16.73 -15.28 5.71
N VAL A 259 -15.90 -14.94 4.73
CA VAL A 259 -15.31 -15.85 3.75
C VAL A 259 -13.80 -15.79 3.91
N SER A 260 -13.19 -16.83 4.47
CA SER A 260 -11.75 -16.83 4.78
C SER A 260 -11.03 -18.05 4.21
N GLY A 261 -9.91 -17.87 3.50
CA GLY A 261 -9.14 -19.00 2.95
C GLY A 261 -9.84 -19.76 1.80
N TYR A 262 -11.07 -19.35 1.45
CA TYR A 262 -11.92 -19.93 0.41
C TYR A 262 -11.33 -19.69 -0.97
N LYS A 263 -11.43 -20.69 -1.84
CA LYS A 263 -10.81 -20.64 -3.18
C LYS A 263 -11.83 -21.00 -4.25
N VAL A 264 -11.75 -20.32 -5.38
CA VAL A 264 -12.48 -20.67 -6.60
C VAL A 264 -11.46 -20.94 -7.69
N VAL A 265 -11.54 -22.11 -8.32
CA VAL A 265 -10.78 -22.42 -9.53
C VAL A 265 -11.77 -22.95 -10.54
N SER A 266 -12.47 -22.04 -11.22
CA SER A 266 -13.55 -22.31 -12.19
C SER A 266 -13.22 -21.67 -13.54
N PRO A 267 -12.24 -22.19 -14.29
CA PRO A 267 -11.81 -21.58 -15.56
C PRO A 267 -12.73 -21.94 -16.75
N THR A 268 -13.69 -22.84 -16.54
CA THR A 268 -14.63 -23.27 -17.60
C THR A 268 -15.39 -22.07 -18.16
N TYR A 269 -15.19 -21.77 -19.44
CA TYR A 269 -15.84 -20.62 -20.09
C TYR A 269 -17.28 -20.94 -20.52
N ALA A 270 -18.25 -20.02 -20.45
CA ALA A 270 -18.26 -18.70 -19.80
C ALA A 270 -19.15 -18.70 -18.55
N SER A 271 -19.36 -17.52 -17.94
CA SER A 271 -20.31 -17.31 -16.84
C SER A 271 -19.96 -18.06 -15.56
N THR A 272 -18.71 -18.45 -15.39
CA THR A 272 -18.20 -19.07 -14.16
C THR A 272 -17.67 -18.02 -13.20
N ASP A 273 -18.57 -17.15 -12.75
CA ASP A 273 -18.30 -16.16 -11.73
C ASP A 273 -17.78 -16.80 -10.43
N GLY A 274 -17.20 -15.99 -9.56
CA GLY A 274 -16.80 -16.43 -8.22
C GLY A 274 -17.98 -16.55 -7.26
N LEU A 275 -17.79 -16.08 -6.04
CA LEU A 275 -18.81 -16.01 -5.00
C LEU A 275 -19.34 -14.57 -4.92
N ASN A 276 -20.39 -14.29 -5.68
CA ASN A 276 -20.95 -12.95 -5.85
C ASN A 276 -21.81 -12.51 -4.65
N ILE A 277 -22.05 -11.21 -4.52
CA ILE A 277 -22.85 -10.60 -3.46
C ILE A 277 -24.09 -9.95 -4.11
N ILE A 278 -25.27 -10.13 -3.50
CA ILE A 278 -26.53 -9.58 -4.01
C ILE A 278 -27.31 -8.98 -2.84
N ASN A 279 -27.58 -7.67 -2.88
CA ASN A 279 -28.35 -6.93 -1.87
C ASN A 279 -28.03 -7.35 -0.41
N SER A 280 -26.75 -7.33 -0.05
CA SER A 280 -26.26 -7.87 1.23
C SER A 280 -25.25 -6.93 1.90
N HIS A 281 -25.03 -7.07 3.20
CA HIS A 281 -24.16 -6.16 3.96
C HIS A 281 -23.39 -6.83 5.10
N ASP A 282 -22.37 -6.14 5.64
CA ASP A 282 -21.47 -6.70 6.66
C ASP A 282 -20.78 -7.99 6.17
N ILE A 283 -20.10 -7.92 5.03
CA ILE A 283 -19.44 -9.09 4.41
C ILE A 283 -17.93 -8.88 4.35
N THR A 284 -17.18 -9.91 4.75
CA THR A 284 -15.71 -9.90 4.66
C THR A 284 -15.20 -11.09 3.86
N TYR A 285 -14.41 -10.82 2.82
CA TYR A 285 -13.57 -11.80 2.13
C TYR A 285 -12.12 -11.57 2.57
N ASN A 286 -11.46 -12.60 3.08
CA ASN A 286 -10.09 -12.51 3.56
C ASN A 286 -9.26 -13.72 3.11
N ASN A 287 -8.06 -13.50 2.58
CA ASN A 287 -7.18 -14.58 2.15
C ASN A 287 -7.85 -15.53 1.13
N VAL A 288 -8.57 -14.99 0.14
CA VAL A 288 -9.20 -15.78 -0.92
C VAL A 288 -8.34 -15.85 -2.18
N PHE A 289 -8.52 -16.92 -2.96
CA PHE A 289 -7.90 -17.08 -4.28
C PHE A 289 -8.97 -17.42 -5.31
N PHE A 290 -9.20 -16.56 -6.30
CA PHE A 290 -10.24 -16.78 -7.30
C PHE A 290 -9.63 -16.80 -8.70
N ARG A 291 -9.90 -17.87 -9.45
CA ARG A 291 -9.77 -17.95 -10.90
C ARG A 291 -11.10 -18.27 -11.54
N THR A 292 -11.60 -17.38 -12.39
CA THR A 292 -12.93 -17.43 -13.00
C THR A 292 -12.85 -17.18 -14.51
N ALA A 293 -13.85 -17.64 -15.27
CA ALA A 293 -14.06 -17.22 -16.66
C ALA A 293 -15.32 -16.34 -16.80
N ASP A 294 -15.49 -15.47 -15.81
CA ASP A 294 -16.42 -14.35 -15.72
C ASP A 294 -16.00 -13.52 -14.48
N ASP A 295 -16.90 -12.69 -13.92
CA ASP A 295 -16.64 -11.84 -12.77
C ASP A 295 -16.03 -12.61 -11.58
N CYS A 296 -14.84 -12.21 -11.12
CA CYS A 296 -14.24 -12.79 -9.91
C CYS A 296 -15.13 -12.49 -8.69
N ILE A 297 -15.44 -11.21 -8.43
CA ILE A 297 -16.44 -10.81 -7.45
C ILE A 297 -17.32 -9.72 -8.06
N ALA A 298 -18.59 -10.05 -8.29
CA ALA A 298 -19.63 -9.09 -8.58
C ALA A 298 -20.45 -8.76 -7.33
N ILE A 299 -20.74 -7.47 -7.12
CA ILE A 299 -21.69 -6.96 -6.14
C ILE A 299 -22.88 -6.40 -6.92
N LYS A 300 -24.02 -7.06 -6.82
CA LYS A 300 -25.21 -6.80 -7.62
C LYS A 300 -26.41 -6.39 -6.75
N GLY A 301 -27.41 -5.84 -7.41
CA GLY A 301 -28.71 -5.54 -6.82
C GLY A 301 -29.83 -6.07 -7.70
N GLY A 302 -30.77 -6.79 -7.09
CA GLY A 302 -31.98 -7.28 -7.72
C GLY A 302 -33.24 -6.82 -6.98
N VAL A 303 -34.16 -6.19 -7.71
CA VAL A 303 -35.58 -6.08 -7.33
C VAL A 303 -36.43 -6.08 -8.59
N GLY A 304 -37.46 -6.93 -8.63
CA GLY A 304 -38.70 -6.74 -9.40
C GLY A 304 -38.66 -6.65 -10.93
N GLY A 305 -37.51 -6.73 -11.59
CA GLY A 305 -37.38 -6.54 -13.05
C GLY A 305 -37.09 -5.08 -13.44
N PRO A 306 -36.90 -4.78 -14.74
CA PRO A 306 -36.22 -3.56 -15.23
C PRO A 306 -36.91 -2.22 -14.89
N GLU A 307 -38.20 -2.24 -14.53
CA GLU A 307 -38.96 -1.04 -14.16
C GLU A 307 -38.91 -0.71 -12.66
N ALA A 308 -38.38 -1.61 -11.84
CA ALA A 308 -38.37 -1.39 -10.39
C ALA A 308 -37.42 -0.25 -10.01
N ASN A 309 -37.93 0.68 -9.20
CA ASN A 309 -37.14 1.76 -8.64
C ASN A 309 -36.08 1.20 -7.68
N PRO A 310 -34.77 1.37 -7.97
CA PRO A 310 -33.69 0.85 -7.14
C PRO A 310 -33.74 1.33 -5.69
N ALA A 311 -34.30 2.52 -5.41
CA ALA A 311 -34.43 3.08 -4.06
C ALA A 311 -35.21 2.18 -3.08
N PHE A 312 -36.02 1.25 -3.57
CA PHE A 312 -36.75 0.28 -2.74
C PHE A 312 -36.07 -1.09 -2.63
N GLY A 313 -34.97 -1.32 -3.36
CA GLY A 313 -34.18 -2.54 -3.24
C GLY A 313 -33.34 -2.55 -1.96
N ALA A 314 -33.08 -3.72 -1.39
CA ALA A 314 -32.16 -3.83 -0.27
C ALA A 314 -30.75 -3.32 -0.67
N PRO A 315 -30.06 -2.56 0.19
CA PRO A 315 -28.77 -1.96 -0.17
C PRO A 315 -27.62 -2.98 -0.13
N ASN A 316 -26.48 -2.60 -0.73
CA ASN A 316 -25.19 -3.25 -0.51
C ASN A 316 -24.28 -2.31 0.27
N TYR A 317 -23.82 -2.69 1.46
CA TYR A 317 -22.93 -1.83 2.24
C TYR A 317 -22.05 -2.56 3.25
N ASN A 318 -20.97 -1.91 3.68
CA ASN A 318 -20.01 -2.46 4.63
C ASN A 318 -19.44 -3.82 4.17
N ILE A 319 -18.79 -3.79 3.01
CA ILE A 319 -18.21 -4.98 2.37
C ILE A 319 -16.70 -4.77 2.26
N THR A 320 -15.90 -5.74 2.74
CA THR A 320 -14.44 -5.70 2.68
C THR A 320 -13.90 -6.95 1.98
N ILE A 321 -13.06 -6.76 0.97
CA ILE A 321 -12.30 -7.81 0.29
C ILE A 321 -10.82 -7.52 0.54
N GLN A 322 -10.09 -8.45 1.15
CA GLN A 322 -8.72 -8.18 1.55
C GLN A 322 -7.76 -9.37 1.53
N ASN A 323 -6.46 -9.08 1.45
CA ASN A 323 -5.36 -10.06 1.53
C ASN A 323 -5.49 -11.19 0.49
N SER A 324 -5.92 -10.89 -0.73
CA SER A 324 -6.46 -11.89 -1.66
C SER A 324 -5.83 -11.82 -3.05
N GLN A 325 -5.95 -12.90 -3.82
CA GLN A 325 -5.41 -13.03 -5.16
C GLN A 325 -6.52 -13.34 -6.18
N PHE A 326 -6.47 -12.70 -7.34
CA PHE A 326 -7.51 -12.84 -8.36
C PHE A 326 -6.96 -13.04 -9.78
N TRP A 327 -7.69 -13.85 -10.56
CA TRP A 327 -7.42 -14.19 -11.94
C TRP A 327 -8.73 -14.26 -12.71
N SER A 328 -8.93 -13.36 -13.66
CA SER A 328 -10.10 -13.35 -14.54
C SER A 328 -9.67 -13.75 -15.95
N ASP A 329 -10.12 -14.92 -16.40
CA ASP A 329 -9.96 -15.38 -17.80
C ASP A 329 -10.94 -14.64 -18.75
N ALA A 330 -11.99 -13.99 -18.22
CA ALA A 330 -12.93 -13.12 -18.95
C ALA A 330 -13.73 -12.21 -17.97
N ASN A 331 -14.32 -11.13 -18.49
CA ASN A 331 -15.17 -10.17 -17.80
C ASN A 331 -14.41 -9.31 -16.75
N ASN A 332 -14.92 -9.15 -15.52
CA ASN A 332 -14.29 -8.28 -14.53
C ASN A 332 -13.50 -9.05 -13.47
N VAL A 333 -12.55 -8.36 -12.84
CA VAL A 333 -12.02 -8.83 -11.55
C VAL A 333 -12.98 -8.44 -10.44
N PHE A 334 -13.23 -7.13 -10.29
CA PHE A 334 -14.22 -6.59 -9.38
C PHE A 334 -15.25 -5.83 -10.18
N THR A 335 -16.53 -6.10 -9.92
CA THR A 335 -17.60 -5.29 -10.52
C THR A 335 -18.70 -4.98 -9.52
N LEU A 336 -19.17 -3.74 -9.55
CA LEU A 336 -20.43 -3.34 -8.95
C LEU A 336 -21.43 -3.19 -10.11
N GLY A 337 -22.36 -4.13 -10.24
CA GLY A 337 -23.26 -4.28 -11.38
C GLY A 337 -23.08 -5.60 -12.17
N ALA A 338 -23.54 -5.71 -13.42
CA ALA A 338 -24.27 -4.72 -14.19
C ALA A 338 -25.69 -4.44 -13.65
N GLU A 339 -26.33 -5.44 -13.03
CA GLU A 339 -27.62 -5.31 -12.37
C GLU A 339 -27.47 -4.51 -11.08
N THR A 340 -27.94 -3.26 -11.08
CA THR A 340 -27.71 -2.30 -9.99
C THR A 340 -28.96 -1.87 -9.26
N GLN A 341 -29.95 -2.75 -9.18
CA GLN A 341 -31.22 -2.50 -8.48
C GLN A 341 -31.05 -2.69 -6.97
N ALA A 342 -30.40 -1.73 -6.33
CA ALA A 342 -30.21 -1.66 -4.87
C ALA A 342 -30.38 -0.21 -4.44
N ALA A 343 -30.82 0.04 -3.20
CA ALA A 343 -31.02 1.40 -2.71
C ALA A 343 -29.73 2.24 -2.78
N TYR A 344 -28.58 1.61 -2.52
CA TYR A 344 -27.25 2.18 -2.69
C TYR A 344 -26.17 1.10 -2.58
N TYR A 345 -24.96 1.47 -3.03
CA TYR A 345 -23.69 0.80 -2.78
C TYR A 345 -22.82 1.74 -1.94
N ASP A 346 -22.49 1.37 -0.70
CA ASP A 346 -21.82 2.27 0.24
C ASP A 346 -20.77 1.55 1.11
N ASN A 347 -19.62 2.18 1.34
CA ASN A 347 -18.55 1.65 2.17
C ASN A 347 -18.09 0.25 1.72
N ILE A 348 -17.51 0.18 0.52
CA ILE A 348 -16.97 -1.04 -0.07
C ILE A 348 -15.47 -0.89 -0.23
N GLN A 349 -14.70 -1.85 0.30
CA GLN A 349 -13.26 -1.72 0.44
C GLN A 349 -12.54 -2.94 -0.14
N TYR A 350 -11.52 -2.69 -0.96
CA TYR A 350 -10.63 -3.67 -1.58
C TYR A 350 -9.21 -3.36 -1.08
N LYS A 351 -8.60 -4.25 -0.30
CA LYS A 351 -7.37 -3.96 0.45
C LYS A 351 -6.32 -5.04 0.32
N ASN A 352 -5.08 -4.68 -0.02
CA ASN A 352 -3.98 -5.64 -0.11
C ASN A 352 -4.33 -6.81 -1.07
N ILE A 353 -4.47 -6.49 -2.35
CA ILE A 353 -4.86 -7.46 -3.38
C ILE A 353 -3.81 -7.59 -4.49
N ASP A 354 -3.57 -8.83 -4.93
CA ASP A 354 -2.78 -9.13 -6.13
C ASP A 354 -3.71 -9.63 -7.24
N VAL A 355 -3.82 -8.84 -8.31
CA VAL A 355 -4.52 -9.22 -9.54
C VAL A 355 -3.50 -9.80 -10.50
N LEU A 356 -3.50 -11.12 -10.63
CA LEU A 356 -2.50 -11.87 -11.41
C LEU A 356 -2.78 -11.77 -12.91
N TYR A 357 -4.07 -11.77 -13.27
CA TYR A 357 -4.51 -11.68 -14.66
C TYR A 357 -5.94 -11.12 -14.74
N SER A 358 -6.18 -10.27 -15.73
CA SER A 358 -7.51 -9.80 -16.12
C SER A 358 -7.57 -9.70 -17.64
N PHE A 359 -8.54 -10.38 -18.23
CA PHE A 359 -8.78 -10.37 -19.67
C PHE A 359 -10.24 -10.04 -19.94
N ASP A 360 -10.50 -9.33 -21.03
CA ASP A 360 -11.85 -8.86 -21.31
C ASP A 360 -12.74 -9.97 -21.85
N ASP A 361 -12.52 -10.51 -23.03
CA ASP A 361 -13.33 -11.59 -23.59
C ASP A 361 -12.58 -12.46 -24.60
N LYS A 362 -12.87 -13.77 -24.58
CA LYS A 362 -12.31 -14.71 -25.55
C LYS A 362 -12.84 -14.48 -26.97
N THR A 363 -14.13 -14.22 -27.11
CA THR A 363 -14.84 -14.16 -28.40
C THR A 363 -14.84 -12.76 -28.99
N TYR A 364 -14.92 -11.73 -28.14
CA TYR A 364 -15.01 -10.31 -28.51
C TYR A 364 -13.87 -9.46 -27.89
N PRO A 365 -12.61 -9.87 -28.06
CA PRO A 365 -11.49 -9.15 -27.44
C PRO A 365 -11.43 -7.71 -27.96
N GLY A 366 -11.27 -6.77 -27.03
CA GLY A 366 -11.20 -5.34 -27.29
C GLY A 366 -12.55 -4.66 -27.54
N GLN A 367 -13.67 -5.38 -27.62
CA GLN A 367 -14.98 -4.78 -28.02
C GLN A 367 -15.89 -4.42 -26.84
N LEU A 368 -15.60 -4.91 -25.64
CA LEU A 368 -16.46 -4.78 -24.46
C LEU A 368 -15.80 -3.87 -23.43
N ASN A 369 -16.18 -2.60 -23.44
CA ASN A 369 -15.50 -1.53 -22.70
C ASN A 369 -15.83 -1.53 -21.20
N GLU A 370 -16.90 -2.22 -20.82
CA GLU A 370 -17.37 -2.33 -19.45
C GLU A 370 -16.59 -3.35 -18.60
N ARG A 371 -15.63 -4.06 -19.20
CA ARG A 371 -14.84 -5.13 -18.58
C ARG A 371 -13.49 -4.62 -18.10
N ALA A 372 -13.25 -4.62 -16.79
CA ALA A 372 -12.03 -4.07 -16.20
C ALA A 372 -11.63 -4.76 -14.89
N VAL A 373 -10.44 -4.41 -14.37
CA VAL A 373 -10.05 -4.82 -13.03
C VAL A 373 -10.95 -4.17 -11.97
N PHE A 374 -11.15 -2.86 -12.07
CA PHE A 374 -11.99 -2.08 -11.15
C PHE A 374 -13.24 -1.58 -11.87
N GLY A 375 -14.32 -2.36 -11.80
CA GLY A 375 -15.58 -2.12 -12.51
C GLY A 375 -16.68 -1.53 -11.62
N ILE A 376 -17.35 -0.51 -12.13
CA ILE A 376 -18.71 -0.10 -11.76
C ILE A 376 -19.47 0.06 -13.07
N THR A 377 -20.45 -0.80 -13.31
CA THR A 377 -21.28 -0.76 -14.52
C THR A 377 -22.73 -0.65 -14.09
N SER A 378 -23.28 0.56 -14.11
CA SER A 378 -24.62 0.80 -13.59
C SER A 378 -25.68 0.76 -14.68
N LEU A 379 -26.49 -0.30 -14.73
CA LEU A 379 -27.63 -0.36 -15.64
C LEU A 379 -28.86 0.40 -15.15
N HIS A 380 -29.01 0.56 -13.84
CA HIS A 380 -30.14 1.30 -13.28
C HIS A 380 -29.63 2.55 -12.56
N GLY A 381 -30.42 3.62 -12.54
CA GLY A 381 -30.08 4.83 -11.80
C GLY A 381 -29.96 4.55 -10.29
N THR A 382 -28.71 4.43 -9.81
CA THR A 382 -28.37 4.06 -8.43
C THR A 382 -27.16 4.85 -7.92
N GLN A 383 -26.98 4.90 -6.61
CA GLN A 383 -25.89 5.61 -5.93
C GLN A 383 -24.75 4.66 -5.54
N PHE A 384 -23.52 5.02 -5.90
CA PHE A 384 -22.27 4.35 -5.50
C PHE A 384 -21.40 5.36 -4.77
N ARG A 385 -21.04 5.06 -3.51
CA ARG A 385 -20.23 5.97 -2.70
C ARG A 385 -19.30 5.30 -1.72
N ASN A 386 -18.26 6.01 -1.32
CA ASN A 386 -17.27 5.56 -0.33
C ASN A 386 -16.64 4.21 -0.73
N ILE A 387 -16.09 4.16 -1.94
CA ILE A 387 -15.46 2.95 -2.49
C ILE A 387 -13.94 3.12 -2.43
N LEU A 388 -13.24 2.18 -1.81
CA LEU A 388 -11.80 2.23 -1.62
C LEU A 388 -11.11 1.04 -2.29
N TYR A 389 -10.14 1.32 -3.15
CA TYR A 389 -9.18 0.37 -3.70
C TYR A 389 -7.79 0.74 -3.16
N GLU A 390 -7.25 -0.02 -2.22
CA GLU A 390 -6.04 0.34 -1.48
C GLU A 390 -5.00 -0.79 -1.48
N ASN A 391 -3.73 -0.44 -1.78
CA ASN A 391 -2.63 -1.38 -1.85
C ASN A 391 -2.98 -2.53 -2.81
N ILE A 392 -3.08 -2.25 -4.11
CA ILE A 392 -3.42 -3.26 -5.13
C ILE A 392 -2.30 -3.35 -6.17
N ARG A 393 -1.89 -4.57 -6.50
CA ARG A 393 -0.88 -4.84 -7.53
C ARG A 393 -1.52 -5.60 -8.67
N VAL A 394 -1.55 -5.00 -9.84
CA VAL A 394 -2.10 -5.60 -11.06
C VAL A 394 -0.92 -5.98 -11.95
N GLU A 395 -0.71 -7.28 -12.14
CA GLU A 395 0.43 -7.77 -12.92
C GLU A 395 0.18 -7.73 -14.42
N GLN A 396 -1.05 -8.06 -14.82
CA GLN A 396 -1.48 -8.15 -16.22
C GLN A 396 -2.97 -7.85 -16.31
N CYS A 397 -3.35 -6.84 -17.09
CA CYS A 397 -4.76 -6.54 -17.38
C CYS A 397 -4.94 -5.95 -18.77
N GLU A 398 -6.05 -6.26 -19.44
CA GLU A 398 -6.43 -5.55 -20.67
C GLU A 398 -6.86 -4.11 -20.36
N ARG A 399 -7.91 -3.93 -19.53
CA ARG A 399 -8.41 -2.62 -19.05
C ARG A 399 -8.31 -2.51 -17.54
N LEU A 400 -8.11 -1.30 -17.04
CA LEU A 400 -7.84 -1.07 -15.63
C LEU A 400 -9.10 -0.66 -14.85
N ILE A 401 -9.79 0.38 -15.29
CA ILE A 401 -10.96 0.95 -14.60
C ILE A 401 -12.10 1.12 -15.60
N ASN A 402 -13.29 0.68 -15.23
CA ASN A 402 -14.54 1.13 -15.82
C ASN A 402 -15.44 1.68 -14.72
N GLN A 403 -15.88 2.93 -14.86
CA GLN A 403 -16.97 3.49 -14.06
C GLN A 403 -17.96 4.12 -15.01
N SER A 404 -19.13 3.51 -15.14
CA SER A 404 -20.10 3.95 -16.12
C SER A 404 -21.56 3.73 -15.71
N PHE A 405 -22.42 4.51 -16.35
CA PHE A 405 -23.85 4.25 -16.45
C PHE A 405 -24.14 3.84 -17.89
N GLU A 406 -24.86 2.74 -18.07
CA GLU A 406 -25.13 2.16 -19.40
C GLU A 406 -26.62 1.95 -19.61
N ASP A 407 -27.08 2.10 -20.85
CA ASP A 407 -28.47 1.79 -21.25
C ASP A 407 -28.72 0.29 -21.35
N SER A 408 -27.67 -0.49 -21.60
CA SER A 408 -27.77 -1.94 -21.69
C SER A 408 -26.42 -2.61 -21.47
N PHE A 409 -26.44 -3.91 -21.20
CA PHE A 409 -25.26 -4.76 -21.04
C PHE A 409 -25.32 -5.95 -21.99
N TRP A 410 -24.14 -6.47 -22.36
CA TRP A 410 -23.97 -7.63 -23.24
C TRP A 410 -24.76 -7.51 -24.56
N PHE A 411 -24.31 -6.63 -25.46
CA PHE A 411 -24.92 -6.40 -26.78
C PHE A 411 -26.44 -6.14 -26.74
N GLY A 412 -26.93 -5.47 -25.69
CA GLY A 412 -28.37 -5.18 -25.53
C GLY A 412 -29.20 -6.32 -24.95
N SER A 413 -28.58 -7.44 -24.54
CA SER A 413 -29.31 -8.59 -23.98
C SER A 413 -29.94 -8.30 -22.63
N ILE A 414 -29.34 -7.40 -21.86
CA ILE A 414 -29.84 -6.95 -20.56
C ILE A 414 -30.07 -5.46 -20.65
N GLN A 415 -31.32 -5.02 -20.49
CA GLN A 415 -31.70 -3.62 -20.56
C GLN A 415 -31.53 -2.94 -19.21
N GLY A 416 -31.09 -1.68 -19.25
CA GLY A 416 -31.01 -0.79 -18.10
C GLY A 416 -32.20 0.17 -18.03
N ASN A 417 -32.30 0.87 -16.91
CA ASN A 417 -33.28 1.93 -16.69
C ASN A 417 -32.66 3.12 -15.94
N GLN A 418 -32.29 4.13 -16.72
CA GLN A 418 -31.61 5.33 -16.25
C GLN A 418 -32.58 6.45 -15.83
N THR A 419 -33.89 6.19 -15.74
CA THR A 419 -34.88 7.21 -15.35
C THR A 419 -34.75 7.63 -13.88
N TRP A 420 -34.22 6.75 -13.02
CA TRP A 420 -34.04 7.01 -11.60
C TRP A 420 -32.78 7.85 -11.29
N PRO A 421 -32.74 8.57 -10.15
CA PRO A 421 -31.54 9.30 -9.71
C PRO A 421 -30.37 8.36 -9.40
N GLY A 422 -29.15 8.80 -9.68
CA GLY A 422 -27.95 8.02 -9.37
C GLY A 422 -26.69 8.85 -9.45
N TYR A 423 -25.58 8.35 -8.92
CA TYR A 423 -24.26 8.96 -9.07
C TYR A 423 -23.18 7.96 -8.68
N ILE A 424 -21.97 8.17 -9.18
CA ILE A 424 -20.75 7.52 -8.67
C ILE A 424 -19.94 8.62 -8.01
N SER A 425 -19.70 8.53 -6.69
CA SER A 425 -18.96 9.58 -5.98
C SER A 425 -18.10 9.08 -4.84
N GLY A 426 -16.90 9.63 -4.65
CA GLY A 426 -16.05 9.25 -3.53
C GLY A 426 -15.42 7.86 -3.73
N VAL A 427 -14.87 7.63 -4.91
CA VAL A 427 -14.06 6.44 -5.21
C VAL A 427 -12.58 6.81 -5.08
N THR A 428 -11.82 6.06 -4.29
CA THR A 428 -10.40 6.30 -4.07
C THR A 428 -9.58 5.10 -4.50
N PHE A 429 -8.61 5.34 -5.38
CA PHE A 429 -7.55 4.40 -5.74
C PHE A 429 -6.28 4.84 -5.02
N ARG A 430 -5.80 4.05 -4.05
CA ARG A 430 -4.63 4.37 -3.23
C ARG A 430 -3.57 3.28 -3.34
N ASN A 431 -2.32 3.65 -3.60
CA ASN A 431 -1.19 2.72 -3.69
C ASN A 431 -1.48 1.57 -4.68
N VAL A 432 -1.86 1.93 -5.90
CA VAL A 432 -2.16 0.96 -6.97
C VAL A 432 -0.98 0.93 -7.93
N THR A 433 -0.43 -0.26 -8.19
CA THR A 433 0.64 -0.46 -9.17
C THR A 433 0.17 -1.39 -10.27
N VAL A 434 0.29 -0.96 -11.52
CA VAL A 434 -0.18 -1.70 -12.69
C VAL A 434 0.97 -1.96 -13.64
N LYS A 435 1.15 -3.22 -14.01
CA LYS A 435 2.18 -3.70 -14.95
C LYS A 435 1.52 -4.36 -16.17
N GLY A 436 2.32 -5.07 -16.96
CA GLY A 436 1.82 -5.95 -18.01
C GLY A 436 1.46 -5.27 -19.33
N THR A 437 0.99 -6.07 -20.28
CA THR A 437 0.51 -5.64 -21.61
C THR A 437 -0.96 -5.18 -21.53
N GLY A 438 -1.63 -4.94 -22.66
CA GLY A 438 -3.00 -4.38 -22.69
C GLY A 438 -3.04 -2.85 -22.68
N ASN A 439 -4.20 -2.28 -23.02
CA ASN A 439 -4.35 -0.82 -23.13
C ASN A 439 -4.38 -0.09 -21.77
N LYS A 440 -4.76 -0.79 -20.69
CA LYS A 440 -4.91 -0.29 -19.32
C LYS A 440 -5.81 0.94 -19.25
N GLU A 441 -6.89 0.92 -20.03
CA GLU A 441 -7.87 2.00 -20.10
C GLU A 441 -8.48 2.31 -18.73
N ILE A 442 -8.68 3.61 -18.48
CA ILE A 442 -9.40 4.19 -17.36
C ILE A 442 -10.61 4.92 -17.94
N ARG A 443 -11.74 4.23 -17.97
CA ARG A 443 -13.00 4.76 -18.50
C ARG A 443 -13.87 5.32 -17.38
N LEU A 444 -14.19 6.62 -17.46
CA LEU A 444 -15.12 7.31 -16.54
C LEU A 444 -16.23 7.98 -17.37
N HIS A 445 -17.40 7.35 -17.43
CA HIS A 445 -18.52 7.80 -18.27
C HIS A 445 -19.78 8.05 -17.43
N GLY A 446 -20.07 9.31 -17.10
CA GLY A 446 -21.37 9.66 -16.49
C GLY A 446 -22.51 9.62 -17.52
N TYR A 447 -23.76 9.69 -17.08
CA TYR A 447 -24.91 9.62 -18.01
C TYR A 447 -25.50 10.99 -18.35
N GLY A 448 -25.37 11.95 -17.44
CA GLY A 448 -25.96 13.28 -17.57
C GLY A 448 -25.65 14.14 -16.35
N TYR A 449 -26.07 15.41 -16.37
CA TYR A 449 -25.77 16.33 -15.26
C TYR A 449 -26.35 15.91 -13.91
N GLN A 450 -27.40 15.09 -13.89
CA GLN A 450 -28.01 14.51 -12.69
C GLN A 450 -27.47 13.12 -12.33
N LYS A 451 -26.58 12.54 -13.15
CA LYS A 451 -25.92 11.24 -12.97
C LYS A 451 -24.43 11.35 -13.32
N GLN A 452 -23.74 12.10 -12.49
CA GLN A 452 -22.31 12.40 -12.65
C GLN A 452 -21.43 11.35 -12.00
N ILE A 453 -20.18 11.31 -12.47
CA ILE A 453 -19.06 10.69 -11.77
C ILE A 453 -18.26 11.81 -11.12
N SER A 454 -18.06 11.74 -9.80
CA SER A 454 -17.43 12.85 -9.07
C SER A 454 -16.54 12.40 -7.92
N ASN A 455 -15.63 13.27 -7.47
CA ASN A 455 -14.81 13.04 -6.27
C ASN A 455 -14.02 11.73 -6.37
N ILE A 456 -13.39 11.52 -7.52
CA ILE A 456 -12.53 10.36 -7.77
C ILE A 456 -11.10 10.75 -7.38
N ARG A 457 -10.44 9.92 -6.58
CA ARG A 457 -9.07 10.18 -6.13
C ARG A 457 -8.12 9.11 -6.64
N PHE A 458 -7.04 9.54 -7.26
CA PHE A 458 -5.87 8.72 -7.59
C PHE A 458 -4.74 9.14 -6.66
N GLU A 459 -4.41 8.29 -5.69
CA GLU A 459 -3.42 8.51 -4.64
C GLU A 459 -2.29 7.48 -4.81
N ASN A 460 -1.12 7.88 -5.30
CA ASN A 460 -0.02 6.95 -5.59
C ASN A 460 -0.44 5.79 -6.52
N VAL A 461 -0.97 6.13 -7.69
CA VAL A 461 -1.32 5.16 -8.74
C VAL A 461 -0.23 5.20 -9.81
N THR A 462 0.33 4.05 -10.17
CA THR A 462 1.34 3.92 -11.23
C THR A 462 0.92 2.93 -12.30
N ILE A 463 1.16 3.26 -13.56
CA ILE A 463 0.95 2.40 -14.73
C ILE A 463 2.26 2.27 -15.48
N GLY A 464 2.76 1.04 -15.64
CA GLY A 464 4.07 0.80 -16.26
C GLY A 464 5.22 1.48 -15.52
N GLY A 465 5.10 1.66 -14.20
CA GLY A 465 6.05 2.40 -13.38
C GLY A 465 5.96 3.93 -13.46
N GLN A 466 5.08 4.48 -14.30
CA GLN A 466 4.85 5.92 -14.40
C GLN A 466 3.68 6.35 -13.52
N PRO A 467 3.79 7.46 -12.76
CA PRO A 467 2.70 7.95 -11.95
C PRO A 467 1.57 8.52 -12.83
N VAL A 468 0.33 8.22 -12.45
CA VAL A 468 -0.86 8.85 -13.05
C VAL A 468 -1.09 10.19 -12.34
N THR A 469 -0.83 11.30 -13.02
CA THR A 469 -0.82 12.64 -12.40
C THR A 469 -1.87 13.62 -12.91
N SER A 470 -2.58 13.29 -14.00
CA SER A 470 -3.63 14.15 -14.54
C SER A 470 -4.57 13.39 -15.48
N LEU A 471 -5.73 13.98 -15.79
CA LEU A 471 -6.66 13.50 -16.82
C LEU A 471 -6.11 13.58 -18.25
N GLY A 472 -4.96 14.24 -18.47
CA GLY A 472 -4.29 14.29 -19.78
C GLY A 472 -3.47 13.05 -20.09
N ASP A 473 -3.40 12.08 -19.18
CA ASP A 473 -2.75 10.79 -19.45
C ASP A 473 -3.53 10.02 -20.53
N ARG A 474 -2.78 9.39 -21.45
CA ARG A 474 -3.31 8.60 -22.57
C ARG A 474 -4.26 7.46 -22.18
N HIS A 475 -4.24 7.04 -20.92
CA HIS A 475 -5.07 5.96 -20.41
C HIS A 475 -6.52 6.38 -20.15
N PHE A 476 -6.81 7.68 -20.04
CA PHE A 476 -8.16 8.15 -19.72
C PHE A 476 -9.09 8.22 -20.94
N ASP A 477 -10.26 7.61 -20.80
CA ASP A 477 -11.43 7.80 -21.65
C ASP A 477 -12.56 8.43 -20.81
N LEU A 478 -12.95 9.66 -21.17
CA LEU A 478 -13.81 10.52 -20.36
C LEU A 478 -14.92 11.12 -21.20
N ASN A 479 -16.08 11.33 -20.56
CA ASN A 479 -17.14 12.16 -21.12
C ASN A 479 -17.39 13.43 -20.27
N PRO A 480 -18.21 14.38 -20.74
CA PRO A 480 -18.42 15.67 -20.06
C PRO A 480 -19.06 15.62 -18.66
N TYR A 481 -19.47 14.45 -18.18
CA TYR A 481 -20.18 14.28 -16.90
C TYR A 481 -19.28 13.82 -15.75
N VAL A 482 -17.96 13.87 -15.95
CA VAL A 482 -16.94 13.60 -14.93
C VAL A 482 -16.47 14.90 -14.29
N LYS A 483 -16.44 14.97 -12.95
CA LYS A 483 -16.01 16.16 -12.20
C LYS A 483 -15.12 15.80 -11.01
N ASN A 484 -14.36 16.77 -10.51
CA ASN A 484 -13.61 16.65 -9.26
C ASN A 484 -12.77 15.36 -9.20
N VAL A 485 -11.90 15.17 -10.20
CA VAL A 485 -10.90 14.11 -10.16
C VAL A 485 -9.61 14.69 -9.60
N PHE A 486 -9.10 14.06 -8.53
CA PHE A 486 -7.93 14.52 -7.81
C PHE A 486 -6.79 13.54 -8.01
N PHE A 487 -5.60 14.08 -8.24
CA PHE A 487 -4.36 13.32 -8.36
C PHE A 487 -3.43 13.74 -7.24
N HIS A 488 -3.07 12.77 -6.43
CA HIS A 488 -2.03 12.90 -5.43
C HIS A 488 -0.98 11.87 -5.82
N ALA A 489 0.24 12.31 -6.15
CA ALA A 489 1.36 11.39 -6.15
C ALA A 489 1.46 10.72 -4.76
N ALA A 490 2.24 9.65 -4.61
CA ALA A 490 2.78 9.36 -3.28
C ALA A 490 3.50 10.64 -2.84
N THR A 491 2.85 11.46 -2.03
CA THR A 491 3.53 12.57 -1.41
C THR A 491 4.42 11.91 -0.39
N ASP A 492 5.70 11.86 -0.73
CA ASP A 492 6.72 11.52 0.23
C ASP A 492 6.70 12.52 1.39
N GLU A 493 5.97 13.64 1.25
CA GLU A 493 5.68 14.67 2.25
C GLU A 493 4.37 14.42 3.04
N TYR A 494 4.48 14.48 4.36
CA TYR A 494 3.42 14.33 5.35
C TYR A 494 3.40 15.58 6.23
N SER A 495 2.40 16.46 6.07
CA SER A 495 2.25 17.67 6.87
C SER A 495 1.41 17.41 8.13
N ALA A 496 1.93 17.78 9.29
CA ALA A 496 1.25 17.71 10.58
C ALA A 496 0.04 18.65 10.69
N VAL A 497 -0.03 19.65 9.81
CA VAL A 497 -1.09 20.65 9.71
C VAL A 497 -2.17 20.14 8.77
N LEU A 498 -1.80 19.77 7.54
CA LEU A 498 -2.77 19.28 6.55
C LEU A 498 -3.33 17.90 6.92
N GLY A 499 -2.55 17.09 7.63
CA GLY A 499 -2.97 15.79 8.15
C GLY A 499 -3.79 15.86 9.43
N TYR A 500 -4.16 17.05 9.93
CA TYR A 500 -4.92 17.17 11.17
C TYR A 500 -6.38 16.77 11.02
N THR A 501 -6.82 15.70 11.70
CA THR A 501 -8.19 15.19 11.63
C THR A 501 -8.75 14.80 13.01
N PRO A 502 -10.08 14.61 13.16
CA PRO A 502 -10.69 14.09 14.38
C PRO A 502 -10.59 12.56 14.54
N ILE A 503 -9.87 11.87 13.64
CA ILE A 503 -9.73 10.41 13.62
C ILE A 503 -8.27 10.04 13.96
N GLN A 504 -8.08 9.19 14.96
CA GLN A 504 -6.74 8.80 15.39
C GLN A 504 -6.03 7.97 14.32
N GLY A 505 -4.80 8.34 13.96
CA GLY A 505 -3.97 7.59 13.01
C GLY A 505 -4.24 7.91 11.53
N GLU A 506 -5.23 8.74 11.24
CA GLU A 506 -5.52 9.18 9.87
C GLU A 506 -4.36 10.02 9.31
N ASN A 507 -4.08 9.89 8.02
CA ASN A 507 -2.95 10.57 7.35
C ASN A 507 -1.59 10.34 8.04
N GLN A 508 -1.43 9.19 8.70
CA GLN A 508 -0.23 8.79 9.45
C GLN A 508 0.04 9.61 10.71
N TRP A 509 -0.88 10.47 11.14
CA TRP A 509 -0.76 11.29 12.33
C TRP A 509 -1.61 10.75 13.48
N SER A 510 -1.03 10.70 14.68
CA SER A 510 -1.71 10.36 15.92
C SER A 510 -1.44 11.42 16.98
N TYR A 511 -2.41 11.64 17.84
CA TYR A 511 -2.38 12.64 18.91
C TYR A 511 -2.33 11.93 20.25
N LYS A 512 -1.22 12.08 20.96
CA LYS A 512 -0.86 11.28 22.13
C LYS A 512 -0.41 12.18 23.27
N GLU A 513 -0.35 11.59 24.45
CA GLU A 513 0.35 12.17 25.59
C GLU A 513 1.44 11.20 26.09
N TRP A 514 2.47 11.74 26.75
CA TRP A 514 3.53 10.94 27.38
C TRP A 514 3.59 11.27 28.87
N ASN A 515 3.47 10.23 29.70
CA ASN A 515 3.43 10.38 31.16
C ASN A 515 4.80 10.19 31.86
N GLY A 516 5.88 10.17 31.10
CA GLY A 516 7.22 9.82 31.60
C GLY A 516 7.61 8.34 31.40
N SER A 517 6.65 7.47 31.08
CA SER A 517 6.88 6.01 30.93
C SER A 517 6.21 5.35 29.72
N ALA A 518 5.05 5.85 29.29
CA ALA A 518 4.29 5.29 28.16
C ALA A 518 3.55 6.39 27.39
N TYR A 519 3.34 6.15 26.08
CA TYR A 519 2.49 6.98 25.24
C TYR A 519 1.06 6.46 25.29
N SER A 520 0.09 7.33 25.54
CA SER A 520 -1.35 7.03 25.46
C SER A 520 -2.04 7.91 24.42
N ASP A 521 -3.09 7.38 23.79
CA ASP A 521 -3.90 8.14 22.83
C ASP A 521 -4.74 9.20 23.55
N MET A 522 -4.74 10.42 23.02
CA MET A 522 -5.71 11.44 23.40
C MET A 522 -7.08 11.08 22.84
N THR A 523 -8.15 11.61 23.45
CA THR A 523 -9.53 11.41 22.97
C THR A 523 -10.02 12.67 22.25
N TRP A 524 -10.68 12.50 21.09
CA TRP A 524 -11.31 13.61 20.40
C TRP A 524 -12.61 14.04 21.10
N ASP A 525 -12.65 15.29 21.55
CA ASP A 525 -13.85 15.92 22.10
C ASP A 525 -14.60 16.70 21.01
N VAL A 526 -15.76 16.20 20.62
CA VAL A 526 -16.58 16.78 19.54
C VAL A 526 -17.09 18.19 19.89
N GLY A 527 -17.42 18.43 21.16
CA GLY A 527 -17.99 19.69 21.62
C GLY A 527 -17.02 20.86 21.48
N SER A 528 -15.77 20.67 21.94
CA SER A 528 -14.72 21.69 21.87
C SER A 528 -13.84 21.60 20.62
N LYS A 529 -13.99 20.54 19.80
CA LYS A 529 -13.18 20.23 18.62
C LYS A 529 -11.68 20.14 18.95
N LYS A 530 -11.37 19.42 20.03
CA LYS A 530 -10.00 19.28 20.57
C LYS A 530 -9.67 17.83 20.84
N TRP A 531 -8.42 17.45 20.61
CA TRP A 531 -7.84 16.27 21.24
C TRP A 531 -7.55 16.59 22.72
N ARG A 532 -8.01 15.72 23.62
CA ARG A 532 -7.91 15.88 25.08
C ARG A 532 -7.04 14.78 25.67
N GLY A 533 -6.04 15.18 26.46
CA GLY A 533 -5.28 14.29 27.32
C GLY A 533 -5.99 14.01 28.64
N ALA A 534 -5.31 13.33 29.55
CA ALA A 534 -5.86 12.95 30.86
C ALA A 534 -6.07 14.14 31.81
N TYR A 535 -5.36 15.25 31.59
CA TYR A 535 -5.38 16.44 32.45
C TYR A 535 -6.10 17.62 31.79
N ALA A 536 -6.54 18.57 32.61
CA ALA A 536 -7.51 19.59 32.23
C ALA A 536 -7.08 20.49 31.05
N TYR A 537 -5.78 20.77 30.94
CA TYR A 537 -5.24 21.70 29.93
C TYR A 537 -4.46 20.98 28.82
N GLY A 538 -4.08 19.72 29.03
CA GLY A 538 -3.37 18.91 28.05
C GLY A 538 -4.24 18.63 26.82
N GLY A 539 -3.80 19.09 25.66
CA GLY A 539 -4.56 18.86 24.44
C GLY A 539 -4.04 19.54 23.20
N MET A 540 -4.73 19.28 22.09
CA MET A 540 -4.44 19.87 20.78
C MET A 540 -5.73 20.37 20.15
N TRP A 541 -5.68 21.55 19.56
CA TRP A 541 -6.82 22.16 18.88
C TRP A 541 -6.32 23.03 17.77
N SER A 542 -7.12 23.18 16.72
CA SER A 542 -6.60 23.68 15.45
C SER A 542 -5.46 22.76 14.93
N PRO A 543 -5.13 22.79 13.64
CA PRO A 543 -3.98 22.04 13.13
C PRO A 543 -2.63 22.41 13.79
N PHE A 544 -2.58 23.60 14.43
CA PHE A 544 -1.36 24.26 14.87
C PHE A 544 -1.07 24.12 16.36
N PHE A 545 -2.08 24.10 17.23
CA PHE A 545 -1.85 24.31 18.66
C PHE A 545 -1.68 23.00 19.42
N ILE A 546 -0.60 22.95 20.18
CA ILE A 546 -0.25 21.89 21.10
C ILE A 546 -0.07 22.54 22.47
N HIS A 547 -0.71 21.99 23.49
CA HIS A 547 -0.61 22.49 24.86
C HIS A 547 -0.26 21.34 25.81
N PRO A 548 0.88 21.44 26.52
CA PRO A 548 1.27 20.45 27.52
C PRO A 548 0.48 20.62 28.82
N ASP A 549 0.60 19.64 29.71
CA ASP A 549 0.14 19.71 31.10
C ASP A 549 1.11 18.83 31.93
N THR A 550 0.61 18.17 32.96
CA THR A 550 1.34 17.16 33.75
C THR A 550 1.93 16.06 32.85
N ASN A 551 1.20 15.65 31.81
CA ASN A 551 1.75 14.83 30.72
C ASN A 551 2.25 15.70 29.56
N ASP A 552 3.28 15.23 28.87
CA ASP A 552 3.75 15.87 27.64
C ASP A 552 2.71 15.69 26.54
N ALA A 553 2.49 16.71 25.73
CA ALA A 553 1.64 16.64 24.56
C ALA A 553 2.46 16.20 23.34
N VAL A 554 2.00 15.17 22.63
CA VAL A 554 2.79 14.47 21.61
C VAL A 554 2.02 14.35 20.31
N LYS A 555 2.57 14.93 19.24
CA LYS A 555 2.11 14.63 17.88
C LYS A 555 3.01 13.52 17.33
N ALA A 556 2.42 12.43 16.84
CA ALA A 556 3.15 11.25 16.39
C ALA A 556 2.90 10.99 14.91
N TRP A 557 3.95 10.90 14.11
CA TRP A 557 3.87 10.44 12.73
C TRP A 557 4.35 8.99 12.63
N LYS A 558 3.58 8.12 11.97
CA LYS A 558 3.94 6.72 11.75
C LYS A 558 4.42 6.51 10.32
N ALA A 559 5.66 6.06 10.16
CA ALA A 559 6.29 5.76 8.88
C ALA A 559 5.49 4.69 8.11
N PRO A 560 4.93 5.01 6.92
CA PRO A 560 4.19 4.03 6.14
C PRO A 560 5.08 3.04 5.39
N LYS A 561 6.37 3.36 5.22
CA LYS A 561 7.35 2.53 4.50
C LYS A 561 8.76 2.74 5.08
N ALA A 562 9.71 1.91 4.68
CA ALA A 562 11.11 2.19 4.98
C ALA A 562 11.65 3.28 4.03
N GLY A 563 12.61 4.07 4.50
CA GLY A 563 13.29 5.08 3.69
C GLY A 563 13.94 6.17 4.55
N THR A 564 14.59 7.14 3.91
CA THR A 564 15.15 8.30 4.59
C THR A 564 14.14 9.41 4.60
N VAL A 565 13.83 9.95 5.78
CA VAL A 565 12.93 11.10 5.90
C VAL A 565 13.64 12.33 6.42
N GLN A 566 13.25 13.49 5.90
CA GLN A 566 13.55 14.80 6.43
C GLN A 566 12.37 15.34 7.21
N ILE A 567 12.61 15.73 8.45
CA ILE A 567 11.60 16.28 9.34
C ILE A 567 11.83 17.79 9.41
N LYS A 568 11.03 18.58 8.69
CA LYS A 568 11.10 20.05 8.71
C LYS A 568 10.05 20.63 9.64
N GLY A 569 10.30 21.81 10.20
CA GLY A 569 9.25 22.63 10.80
C GLY A 569 9.81 23.69 11.73
N ARG A 570 8.90 24.47 12.28
CA ARG A 570 9.15 25.54 13.22
C ARG A 570 8.26 25.37 14.45
N VAL A 571 8.81 25.69 15.61
CA VAL A 571 8.09 25.62 16.89
C VAL A 571 8.25 26.93 17.64
N PHE A 572 7.14 27.55 18.06
CA PHE A 572 7.13 28.87 18.69
C PHE A 572 5.95 29.04 19.66
N LYS A 573 6.04 30.01 20.56
CA LYS A 573 4.94 30.38 21.45
C LYS A 573 3.85 31.12 20.69
N TRP A 574 2.61 30.67 20.85
CA TRP A 574 1.44 31.41 20.39
C TRP A 574 1.13 32.57 21.34
N ASP A 575 1.01 32.26 22.62
CA ASP A 575 0.73 33.25 23.66
C ASP A 575 2.05 33.69 24.30
N ILE A 576 2.43 34.94 24.02
CA ILE A 576 3.66 35.56 24.52
C ILE A 576 3.40 36.51 25.70
N THR A 577 2.18 36.54 26.24
CA THR A 577 1.78 37.49 27.27
C THR A 577 2.11 37.02 28.70
N GLY A 578 2.49 35.75 28.88
CA GLY A 578 2.85 35.18 30.18
C GLY A 578 3.42 33.76 30.10
N GLY A 579 3.60 33.12 31.25
CA GLY A 579 4.13 31.76 31.39
C GLY A 579 5.65 31.69 31.57
N ASP A 580 6.19 30.47 31.65
CA ASP A 580 7.63 30.20 31.80
C ASP A 580 8.26 29.50 30.59
N GLY A 581 7.49 29.35 29.50
CA GLY A 581 7.95 28.76 28.25
C GLY A 581 7.68 27.26 28.18
N VAL A 582 8.04 26.64 27.07
CA VAL A 582 7.94 25.18 26.91
C VAL A 582 9.29 24.56 26.59
N ARG A 583 9.38 23.25 26.80
CA ARG A 583 10.50 22.43 26.39
C ARG A 583 10.05 21.51 25.26
N VAL A 584 10.85 21.42 24.21
CA VAL A 584 10.50 20.69 22.99
C VAL A 584 11.62 19.76 22.55
N LYS A 585 11.23 18.62 21.96
CA LYS A 585 12.15 17.68 21.30
C LYS A 585 11.44 16.80 20.28
N ILE A 586 12.23 16.16 19.42
CA ILE A 586 11.80 15.18 18.43
C ILE A 586 12.48 13.85 18.73
N MET A 587 11.69 12.78 18.80
CA MET A 587 12.16 11.41 19.00
C MET A 587 11.79 10.55 17.80
N LYS A 588 12.65 9.61 17.41
CA LYS A 588 12.30 8.44 16.60
C LYS A 588 12.25 7.22 17.49
N ASN A 589 11.08 6.65 17.71
CA ASN A 589 10.88 5.59 18.70
C ASN A 589 11.50 6.04 20.05
N ASN A 590 12.60 5.41 20.47
CA ASN A 590 13.32 5.71 21.71
C ASN A 590 14.62 6.52 21.49
N THR A 591 14.93 6.92 20.26
CA THR A 591 16.15 7.65 19.89
C THR A 591 15.83 9.13 19.68
N GLN A 592 16.53 10.02 20.36
CA GLN A 592 16.33 11.46 20.16
C GLN A 592 16.95 11.94 18.84
N LEU A 593 16.22 12.76 18.08
CA LEU A 593 16.67 13.35 16.82
C LEU A 593 17.01 14.84 16.95
N TRP A 594 16.24 15.58 17.75
CA TRP A 594 16.43 17.02 17.92
C TRP A 594 15.89 17.50 19.27
N PRO A 595 16.57 18.40 20.00
CA PRO A 595 17.96 18.82 19.77
C PRO A 595 18.94 17.63 19.92
N SER A 596 20.23 17.83 19.69
CA SER A 596 21.24 16.75 19.72
C SER A 596 21.29 15.98 21.05
N SER A 597 20.88 16.62 22.16
CA SER A 597 20.64 15.99 23.46
C SER A 597 19.72 16.86 24.31
N GLY A 598 19.03 16.26 25.28
CA GLY A 598 18.19 16.98 26.23
C GLY A 598 16.97 17.66 25.61
N TRP A 599 16.55 18.78 26.19
CA TRP A 599 15.40 19.57 25.74
C TRP A 599 15.87 20.89 25.13
N HIS A 600 15.15 21.37 24.10
CA HIS A 600 15.31 22.75 23.64
C HIS A 600 14.23 23.62 24.28
N THR A 601 14.60 24.76 24.85
CA THR A 601 13.63 25.65 25.49
C THR A 601 13.11 26.67 24.48
N VAL A 602 11.79 26.84 24.42
CA VAL A 602 11.14 27.97 23.75
C VAL A 602 10.68 28.93 24.85
N ALA A 603 11.32 30.10 24.94
CA ALA A 603 11.01 31.08 25.97
C ALA A 603 9.56 31.57 25.84
N TYR A 604 8.96 32.00 26.95
CA TYR A 604 7.56 32.40 26.96
C TYR A 604 7.24 33.53 25.96
N ASN A 605 8.20 34.42 25.70
CA ASN A 605 8.09 35.55 24.78
C ASN A 605 8.60 35.27 23.35
N ASP A 606 8.85 34.01 22.99
CA ASP A 606 9.44 33.63 21.72
C ASP A 606 8.40 33.24 20.67
N ASN A 607 7.88 34.22 19.94
CA ASN A 607 7.05 34.01 18.74
C ASN A 607 7.86 33.88 17.44
N SER A 608 9.20 33.99 17.53
CA SER A 608 10.13 33.76 16.42
C SER A 608 10.47 32.28 16.29
N GLY A 609 10.53 31.57 17.41
CA GLY A 609 10.64 30.12 17.48
C GLY A 609 11.96 29.56 17.01
N LEU A 610 11.93 28.23 16.94
CA LEU A 610 13.05 27.39 16.59
C LEU A 610 12.72 26.63 15.32
N ILE A 611 13.67 26.58 14.39
CA ILE A 611 13.57 25.78 13.19
C ILE A 611 14.32 24.47 13.43
N HIS A 612 13.72 23.35 13.04
CA HIS A 612 14.34 22.03 13.07
C HIS A 612 14.25 21.36 11.70
N GLY A 613 15.14 20.40 11.50
CA GLY A 613 15.37 19.78 10.20
C GLY A 613 15.98 18.37 10.25
N PRO A 614 15.84 17.54 11.31
CA PRO A 614 16.58 16.30 11.39
C PRO A 614 16.23 15.35 10.24
N ILE A 615 17.22 14.56 9.84
CA ILE A 615 17.09 13.58 8.77
C ILE A 615 17.44 12.23 9.36
N VAL A 616 16.57 11.24 9.10
CA VAL A 616 16.70 9.94 9.72
C VAL A 616 16.18 8.85 8.81
N ASN A 617 16.83 7.69 8.82
CA ASN A 617 16.27 6.49 8.22
C ASN A 617 15.14 5.96 9.09
N VAL A 618 14.01 5.62 8.50
CA VAL A 618 12.88 4.96 9.15
C VAL A 618 12.64 3.60 8.50
N ALA A 619 12.18 2.64 9.31
CA ALA A 619 11.53 1.43 8.85
C ALA A 619 10.01 1.65 8.80
N ALA A 620 9.30 0.84 8.02
CA ALA A 620 7.85 0.84 8.06
C ALA A 620 7.36 0.56 9.50
N GLY A 621 6.48 1.42 10.01
CA GLY A 621 5.96 1.34 11.37
C GLY A 621 6.74 2.10 12.45
N ASP A 622 7.93 2.63 12.13
CA ASP A 622 8.63 3.56 13.04
C ASP A 622 7.79 4.80 13.33
N HIS A 623 7.92 5.35 14.54
CA HIS A 623 7.25 6.58 14.93
C HIS A 623 8.24 7.74 15.07
N VAL A 624 7.85 8.91 14.58
CA VAL A 624 8.49 10.18 14.87
C VAL A 624 7.57 10.99 15.78
N TYR A 625 8.03 11.29 16.99
CA TYR A 625 7.28 12.00 18.02
C TYR A 625 7.77 13.45 18.14
N PHE A 626 6.85 14.40 18.03
CA PHE A 626 7.05 15.82 18.31
C PHE A 626 6.47 16.10 19.69
N ILE A 627 7.34 16.33 20.67
CA ILE A 627 7.00 16.33 22.08
C ILE A 627 7.10 17.75 22.63
N VAL A 628 6.00 18.25 23.19
CA VAL A 628 5.93 19.51 23.93
C VAL A 628 5.70 19.19 25.39
N ASN A 629 6.60 19.66 26.25
CA ASN A 629 6.56 19.49 27.68
C ASN A 629 6.46 20.87 28.35
N GLN A 630 5.67 20.96 29.42
CA GLN A 630 5.62 22.15 30.26
C GLN A 630 7.01 22.40 30.87
N ASN A 631 7.44 23.66 30.97
CA ASN A 631 8.74 23.94 31.57
C ASN A 631 8.67 23.75 33.10
N GLY A 632 8.19 24.76 33.83
CA GLY A 632 7.88 24.64 35.26
C GLY A 632 6.40 24.41 35.53
N ASN A 633 5.52 25.02 34.73
CA ASN A 633 4.06 24.86 34.80
C ASN A 633 3.42 25.00 33.41
N SER A 634 2.13 24.66 33.27
CA SER A 634 1.43 24.71 31.98
C SER A 634 0.71 26.04 31.69
N GLY A 635 0.94 27.08 32.48
CA GLY A 635 0.30 28.37 32.27
C GLY A 635 0.83 29.08 31.02
N TYR A 636 -0.07 29.49 30.12
CA TYR A 636 0.26 30.23 28.89
C TYR A 636 1.17 29.44 27.91
N ASP A 637 1.03 28.11 27.86
CA ASP A 637 1.93 27.22 27.10
C ASP A 637 1.43 26.74 25.74
N THR A 638 0.40 27.43 25.21
CA THR A 638 -0.04 27.17 23.84
C THR A 638 1.12 27.37 22.87
N THR A 639 1.50 26.29 22.20
CA THR A 639 2.66 26.22 21.32
C THR A 639 2.19 25.90 19.91
N VAL A 640 2.75 26.60 18.92
CA VAL A 640 2.55 26.27 17.49
C VAL A 640 3.66 25.37 17.02
N TRP A 641 3.33 24.26 16.34
CA TRP A 641 4.31 23.40 15.68
C TRP A 641 3.84 22.91 14.31
N ASP A 642 4.45 23.44 13.25
CA ASP A 642 4.14 23.15 11.84
C ASP A 642 5.11 22.11 11.23
N ALA A 643 5.15 20.93 11.82
CA ALA A 643 6.03 19.87 11.34
C ALA A 643 5.59 19.24 10.00
N ALA A 644 6.56 18.85 9.18
CA ALA A 644 6.37 18.04 7.99
C ALA A 644 7.46 16.95 7.90
N VAL A 645 7.13 15.78 7.38
CA VAL A 645 8.05 14.65 7.19
C VAL A 645 8.11 14.30 5.70
N SER A 646 9.30 14.29 5.08
CA SER A 646 9.47 14.05 3.63
C SER A 646 10.46 12.90 3.31
N TYR A 647 10.06 11.86 2.56
CA TYR A 647 10.90 10.71 2.16
C TYR A 647 11.92 10.98 1.03
N ARG A 648 11.94 12.19 0.45
CA ARG A 648 12.93 12.60 -0.55
C ARG A 648 13.51 13.95 -0.14
N PRO A 649 14.58 13.97 0.68
CA PRO A 649 15.20 15.22 1.05
C PRO A 649 15.74 15.92 -0.20
N THR A 650 15.11 17.03 -0.54
CA THR A 650 15.63 18.01 -1.51
C THR A 650 16.30 19.11 -0.71
N TYR A 651 17.56 19.39 -1.05
CA TYR A 651 18.29 20.55 -0.55
C TYR A 651 18.38 21.57 -1.66
N ASN A 652 18.04 22.80 -1.36
CA ASN A 652 18.17 23.90 -2.30
C ASN A 652 18.92 25.02 -1.60
N ALA A 653 20.04 25.39 -2.18
CA ALA A 653 20.94 26.36 -1.58
C ALA A 653 20.26 27.70 -1.23
N THR A 654 19.26 28.13 -2.01
CA THR A 654 18.57 29.41 -1.78
C THR A 654 17.54 29.30 -0.67
N THR A 655 16.65 28.31 -0.73
CA THR A 655 15.57 28.17 0.25
C THR A 655 16.05 27.65 1.60
N ASP A 656 17.16 26.91 1.61
CA ASP A 656 17.80 26.42 2.83
C ASP A 656 18.76 27.46 3.45
N PHE A 657 18.89 28.66 2.88
CA PHE A 657 19.85 29.67 3.35
C PHE A 657 19.55 30.14 4.77
N GLN A 658 20.56 30.15 5.64
CA GLN A 658 20.43 30.56 7.04
C GLN A 658 21.52 31.54 7.47
N THR A 659 21.28 32.19 8.60
CA THR A 659 22.16 33.19 9.23
C THR A 659 23.16 32.59 10.23
N TYR A 660 23.19 31.26 10.35
CA TYR A 660 24.11 30.50 11.19
C TYR A 660 24.66 29.27 10.44
N GLN A 661 25.83 28.77 10.85
CA GLN A 661 26.53 27.68 10.16
C GLN A 661 25.84 26.32 10.37
N GLY A 662 25.94 25.44 9.37
CA GLY A 662 25.57 24.02 9.48
C GLY A 662 24.07 23.74 9.34
N ALA A 663 23.23 24.76 9.19
CA ALA A 663 21.81 24.56 8.98
C ALA A 663 21.54 23.80 7.68
N TRP A 664 20.66 22.80 7.72
CA TRP A 664 20.30 21.99 6.55
C TRP A 664 21.51 21.36 5.84
N ASN A 665 22.57 21.07 6.61
CA ASN A 665 23.88 20.60 6.14
C ASN A 665 24.66 21.58 5.24
N TRP A 666 24.24 22.84 5.18
CA TRP A 666 24.96 23.89 4.48
C TRP A 666 25.96 24.59 5.40
N LYS A 667 27.17 24.83 4.88
CA LYS A 667 28.18 25.73 5.44
C LYS A 667 28.57 26.78 4.42
N TYR A 668 28.98 27.93 4.92
CA TYR A 668 29.45 29.06 4.13
C TYR A 668 30.92 29.26 4.43
N GLN A 669 31.77 29.01 3.44
CA GLN A 669 33.21 28.93 3.62
C GLN A 669 33.96 29.74 2.55
N GLN A 670 35.26 29.90 2.75
CA GLN A 670 36.18 30.43 1.76
C GLN A 670 37.38 29.49 1.60
N TRP A 671 37.99 29.46 0.42
CA TRP A 671 39.18 28.68 0.12
C TRP A 671 40.35 29.60 -0.24
N ASN A 672 41.46 29.46 0.49
CA ASN A 672 42.63 30.33 0.33
C ASN A 672 43.76 29.73 -0.54
N GLY A 673 43.49 28.64 -1.26
CA GLY A 673 44.51 27.88 -1.99
C GLY A 673 45.09 26.68 -1.23
N ALA A 674 44.93 26.62 0.10
CA ALA A 674 45.46 25.55 0.94
C ALA A 674 44.41 24.86 1.82
N GLY A 675 43.37 25.58 2.25
CA GLY A 675 42.35 25.07 3.17
C GLY A 675 41.03 25.85 3.12
N TYR A 676 39.95 25.20 3.57
CA TYR A 676 38.65 25.84 3.78
C TYR A 676 38.56 26.45 5.19
N SER A 677 37.91 27.60 5.31
CA SER A 677 37.58 28.23 6.60
C SER A 677 36.16 28.79 6.59
N ASP A 678 35.49 28.74 7.75
CA ASP A 678 34.12 29.24 7.91
C ASP A 678 34.06 30.77 7.79
N MET A 679 33.09 31.26 7.02
CA MET A 679 32.74 32.68 6.95
C MET A 679 31.95 33.10 8.19
N ALA A 680 31.95 34.41 8.48
CA ALA A 680 31.18 35.00 9.57
C ALA A 680 29.90 35.69 9.06
N TRP A 681 28.78 35.56 9.78
CA TRP A 681 27.55 36.25 9.45
C TRP A 681 27.63 37.74 9.82
N HIS A 682 27.36 38.62 8.86
CA HIS A 682 27.29 40.06 9.07
C HIS A 682 25.82 40.50 9.11
N SER A 683 25.30 40.76 10.32
CA SER A 683 23.87 40.97 10.56
C SER A 683 23.29 42.23 9.94
N VAL A 684 24.08 43.30 9.81
CA VAL A 684 23.64 44.58 9.22
C VAL A 684 23.37 44.43 7.73
N ASP A 685 24.31 43.83 7.02
CA ASP A 685 24.25 43.67 5.56
C ASP A 685 23.58 42.36 5.12
N LYS A 686 23.22 41.52 6.10
CA LYS A 686 22.57 40.21 5.90
C LYS A 686 23.32 39.30 4.93
N GLN A 687 24.64 39.19 5.13
CA GLN A 687 25.51 38.38 4.30
C GLN A 687 26.59 37.66 5.09
N TRP A 688 26.98 36.47 4.62
CA TRP A 688 28.21 35.81 5.06
C TRP A 688 29.41 36.54 4.49
N ARG A 689 30.46 36.76 5.30
CA ARG A 689 31.70 37.44 4.92
C ARG A 689 32.93 36.58 5.23
N GLY A 690 33.81 36.48 4.25
CA GLY A 690 35.13 35.89 4.41
C GLY A 690 36.14 36.90 4.94
N SER A 691 37.43 36.59 4.77
CA SER A 691 38.55 37.42 5.22
C SER A 691 38.73 38.68 4.39
N TYR A 692 38.25 38.71 3.15
CA TYR A 692 38.32 39.85 2.26
C TYR A 692 36.95 40.48 2.04
N THR A 693 36.95 41.79 1.79
CA THR A 693 35.76 42.65 1.72
C THR A 693 34.64 42.07 0.84
N TYR A 694 34.99 41.45 -0.29
CA TYR A 694 34.02 40.98 -1.27
C TYR A 694 33.88 39.46 -1.34
N ASN A 695 34.53 38.68 -0.45
CA ASN A 695 34.19 37.27 -0.28
C ASN A 695 32.86 37.17 0.45
N THR A 696 31.74 37.12 -0.29
CA THR A 696 30.41 37.22 0.31
C THR A 696 29.39 36.25 -0.27
N ILE A 697 28.41 35.85 0.56
CA ILE A 697 27.22 35.07 0.16
C ILE A 697 25.98 35.70 0.80
N TRP A 698 24.98 36.04 0.01
CA TRP A 698 23.77 36.72 0.49
C TRP A 698 22.53 36.35 -0.32
N ASN A 699 21.36 36.73 0.20
CA ASN A 699 20.06 36.55 -0.45
C ASN A 699 19.80 35.10 -0.95
N GLY A 700 20.40 34.11 -0.27
CA GLY A 700 20.29 32.69 -0.59
C GLY A 700 20.98 32.24 -1.88
N SER A 701 21.04 33.04 -2.93
CA SER A 701 21.56 32.64 -4.25
C SER A 701 22.78 33.44 -4.71
N ALA A 702 23.04 34.61 -4.13
CA ALA A 702 24.09 35.50 -4.57
C ALA A 702 25.42 35.18 -3.88
N MET A 703 26.49 35.16 -4.66
CA MET A 703 27.85 34.92 -4.23
C MET A 703 28.78 35.90 -4.95
N HIS A 704 29.87 36.30 -4.30
CA HIS A 704 30.88 37.16 -4.90
C HIS A 704 32.29 36.64 -4.54
N PRO A 705 33.23 36.56 -5.51
CA PRO A 705 34.60 36.14 -5.24
C PRO A 705 35.47 37.32 -4.77
N ASP A 706 36.65 37.01 -4.23
CA ASP A 706 37.70 38.00 -4.01
C ASP A 706 39.06 37.30 -4.18
N THR A 707 40.02 37.54 -3.28
CA THR A 707 41.32 36.88 -3.29
C THR A 707 41.21 35.40 -2.89
N ASN A 708 40.27 35.04 -2.02
CA ASN A 708 39.90 33.64 -1.77
C ASN A 708 38.74 33.23 -2.69
N ASP A 709 38.60 31.94 -2.98
CA ASP A 709 37.37 31.44 -3.62
C ASP A 709 36.25 31.46 -2.56
N THR A 710 35.08 31.93 -2.96
CA THR A 710 33.87 31.87 -2.12
C THR A 710 33.23 30.49 -2.31
N ALA A 711 33.00 29.78 -1.22
CA ALA A 711 32.52 28.40 -1.24
C ALA A 711 31.21 28.26 -0.48
N ARG A 712 30.21 27.67 -1.13
CA ARG A 712 29.07 27.10 -0.42
C ARG A 712 29.26 25.60 -0.33
N VAL A 713 29.09 25.02 0.85
CA VAL A 713 29.41 23.61 1.10
C VAL A 713 28.18 22.90 1.61
N TRP A 714 27.81 21.80 0.96
CA TRP A 714 26.79 20.89 1.47
C TRP A 714 27.44 19.61 1.94
N MET A 715 27.17 19.21 3.19
CA MET A 715 27.67 17.96 3.74
C MET A 715 26.61 16.86 3.58
N ALA A 716 26.96 15.77 2.93
CA ALA A 716 26.06 14.64 2.74
C ALA A 716 25.68 14.04 4.11
N PRO A 717 24.41 14.07 4.53
CA PRO A 717 24.02 13.51 5.83
C PRO A 717 23.99 11.98 5.81
N MET A 718 23.97 11.37 4.62
CA MET A 718 23.92 9.92 4.44
C MET A 718 24.61 9.49 3.15
N SER A 719 25.00 8.22 3.10
CA SER A 719 25.49 7.59 1.88
C SER A 719 24.35 7.37 0.89
N GLY A 720 24.63 7.49 -0.41
CA GLY A 720 23.64 7.26 -1.47
C GLY A 720 24.06 7.88 -2.79
N THR A 721 23.19 7.78 -3.79
CA THR A 721 23.34 8.52 -5.05
C THR A 721 22.58 9.84 -4.93
N ILE A 722 23.25 10.93 -5.27
CA ILE A 722 22.66 12.26 -5.34
C ILE A 722 22.72 12.78 -6.77
N ARG A 723 21.67 13.49 -7.17
CA ARG A 723 21.66 14.35 -8.36
C ARG A 723 21.82 15.79 -7.91
N ILE A 724 22.85 16.45 -8.43
CA ILE A 724 23.18 17.86 -8.21
C ILE A 724 22.85 18.58 -9.50
N SER A 725 21.92 19.54 -9.45
CA SER A 725 21.58 20.35 -10.62
C SER A 725 21.48 21.81 -10.27
N GLY A 726 21.55 22.69 -11.27
CA GLY A 726 21.38 24.13 -11.06
C GLY A 726 21.93 24.95 -12.21
N ASN A 727 21.60 26.24 -12.20
CA ASN A 727 22.10 27.18 -13.19
C ASN A 727 22.95 28.25 -12.49
N VAL A 728 24.14 28.53 -13.03
CA VAL A 728 25.05 29.55 -12.51
C VAL A 728 25.22 30.66 -13.56
N LYS A 729 25.05 31.91 -13.14
CA LYS A 729 25.04 33.08 -14.03
C LYS A 729 25.52 34.35 -13.35
N LYS A 730 25.86 35.39 -14.12
CA LYS A 730 26.05 36.74 -13.58
C LYS A 730 24.73 37.34 -13.11
N ALA A 731 24.78 38.18 -12.07
CA ALA A 731 23.61 38.95 -11.61
C ALA A 731 23.34 40.20 -12.46
N GLY A 732 24.37 40.71 -13.14
CA GLY A 732 24.32 41.87 -14.03
C GLY A 732 25.54 41.88 -14.93
N ALA A 733 25.47 42.60 -16.05
CA ALA A 733 26.60 42.73 -16.96
C ALA A 733 27.72 43.60 -16.34
N GLY A 734 28.97 43.14 -16.44
CA GLY A 734 30.15 43.86 -15.96
C GLY A 734 31.28 42.95 -15.49
N GLY A 735 32.46 43.54 -15.30
CA GLY A 735 33.65 42.82 -14.85
C GLY A 735 34.35 42.06 -15.97
N ASP A 736 35.17 41.07 -15.60
CA ASP A 736 35.88 40.19 -16.53
C ASP A 736 35.42 38.73 -16.47
N GLY A 737 34.32 38.46 -15.75
CA GLY A 737 33.72 37.14 -15.66
C GLY A 737 34.15 36.39 -14.40
N VAL A 738 33.58 35.20 -14.19
CA VAL A 738 33.90 34.38 -13.03
C VAL A 738 34.21 32.95 -13.42
N LEU A 739 34.88 32.24 -12.52
CA LEU A 739 35.27 30.84 -12.67
C LEU A 739 34.56 30.01 -11.61
N VAL A 740 33.82 28.99 -12.02
CA VAL A 740 33.02 28.16 -11.12
C VAL A 740 33.31 26.67 -11.29
N LYS A 741 33.20 25.91 -10.20
CA LYS A 741 33.27 24.45 -10.22
C LYS A 741 32.60 23.83 -9.00
N ILE A 742 32.30 22.54 -9.10
CA ILE A 742 31.78 21.71 -8.02
C ILE A 742 32.80 20.63 -7.69
N MET A 743 33.12 20.50 -6.39
CA MET A 743 34.03 19.49 -5.87
C MET A 743 33.29 18.56 -4.90
N LYS A 744 33.62 17.28 -4.89
CA LYS A 744 33.31 16.34 -3.82
C LYS A 744 34.59 16.07 -3.03
N ASN A 745 34.67 16.53 -1.79
CA ASN A 745 35.90 16.51 -1.00
C ASN A 745 37.06 17.17 -1.79
N GLY A 746 38.07 16.39 -2.17
CA GLY A 746 39.18 16.84 -3.01
C GLY A 746 39.02 16.53 -4.51
N THR A 747 37.96 15.84 -4.93
CA THR A 747 37.76 15.38 -6.31
C THR A 747 36.78 16.29 -7.04
N GLN A 748 37.13 16.75 -8.24
CA GLN A 748 36.22 17.58 -9.03
C GLN A 748 35.08 16.74 -9.62
N VAL A 749 33.86 17.29 -9.59
CA VAL A 749 32.67 16.63 -10.17
C VAL A 749 32.06 17.42 -11.33
N TRP A 750 32.22 18.74 -11.35
CA TRP A 750 31.81 19.58 -12.48
C TRP A 750 32.63 20.87 -12.57
N PRO A 751 33.00 21.36 -13.78
CA PRO A 751 32.94 20.64 -15.05
C PRO A 751 33.88 19.41 -15.05
N ALA A 752 33.96 18.65 -16.13
CA ALA A 752 34.77 17.42 -16.18
C ALA A 752 36.26 17.65 -15.82
N SER A 753 36.80 18.84 -16.11
CA SER A 753 38.11 19.29 -15.64
C SER A 753 38.18 20.83 -15.66
N GLY A 754 39.06 21.43 -14.85
CA GLY A 754 39.26 22.89 -14.79
C GLY A 754 38.08 23.66 -14.19
N TYR A 755 38.04 24.98 -14.42
CA TYR A 755 36.90 25.81 -14.05
C TYR A 755 35.97 26.03 -15.24
N GLN A 756 34.67 26.11 -15.00
CA GLN A 756 33.71 26.63 -15.96
C GLN A 756 33.77 28.16 -15.91
N TYR A 757 34.05 28.78 -17.05
CA TYR A 757 34.01 30.23 -17.18
C TYR A 757 32.58 30.72 -17.44
N ILE A 758 32.17 31.77 -16.72
CA ILE A 758 30.91 32.50 -16.92
C ILE A 758 31.27 33.91 -17.34
N ALA A 759 30.88 34.28 -18.57
CA ALA A 759 31.25 35.56 -19.15
C ALA A 759 30.64 36.73 -18.37
N HIS A 760 31.27 37.90 -18.48
CA HIS A 760 30.92 39.11 -17.75
C HIS A 760 29.48 39.60 -17.93
N ASP A 761 28.81 39.18 -18.99
CA ASP A 761 27.49 39.57 -19.45
C ASP A 761 26.54 38.36 -19.58
N ASP A 762 26.98 37.18 -19.10
CA ASP A 762 26.19 35.96 -19.17
C ASP A 762 25.10 35.93 -18.09
N LEU A 763 23.96 36.54 -18.41
CA LEU A 763 22.74 36.55 -17.60
C LEU A 763 21.88 35.30 -17.81
N SER A 764 22.21 34.46 -18.80
CA SER A 764 21.50 33.21 -19.08
C SER A 764 22.06 32.09 -18.21
N GLY A 765 23.38 32.04 -18.09
CA GLY A 765 24.13 31.10 -17.27
C GLY A 765 24.43 29.78 -17.96
N VAL A 766 25.14 28.94 -17.20
CA VAL A 766 25.47 27.57 -17.57
C VAL A 766 24.75 26.62 -16.62
N TYR A 767 23.95 25.72 -17.19
CA TYR A 767 23.26 24.69 -16.44
C TYR A 767 24.17 23.48 -16.22
N HIS A 768 24.16 22.93 -15.01
CA HIS A 768 24.80 21.66 -14.67
C HIS A 768 23.77 20.70 -14.09
N ASP A 769 23.99 19.42 -14.35
CA ASP A 769 23.19 18.31 -13.87
C ASP A 769 24.06 17.06 -13.83
N VAL A 770 24.55 16.72 -12.63
CA VAL A 770 25.49 15.62 -12.42
C VAL A 770 24.96 14.68 -11.34
N SER A 771 25.13 13.38 -11.55
CA SER A 771 24.79 12.36 -10.57
C SER A 771 26.06 11.70 -10.04
N ILE A 772 26.21 11.67 -8.72
CA ILE A 772 27.39 11.12 -8.05
C ILE A 772 26.97 10.30 -6.83
N THR A 773 27.80 9.33 -6.45
CA THR A 773 27.65 8.62 -5.18
C THR A 773 28.39 9.38 -4.07
N VAL A 774 27.76 9.52 -2.91
CA VAL A 774 28.34 10.10 -1.69
C VAL A 774 28.31 9.10 -0.54
N ALA A 775 29.25 9.23 0.38
CA ALA A 775 29.20 8.66 1.72
C ALA A 775 28.70 9.71 2.72
N ALA A 776 28.10 9.26 3.83
CA ALA A 776 27.78 10.16 4.94
C ALA A 776 29.03 10.94 5.40
N GLY A 777 28.92 12.25 5.50
CA GLY A 777 30.01 13.17 5.83
C GLY A 777 30.80 13.72 4.64
N ASP A 778 30.56 13.25 3.41
CA ASP A 778 31.19 13.82 2.21
C ASP A 778 30.75 15.27 2.01
N ASN A 779 31.69 16.17 1.69
CA ASN A 779 31.39 17.57 1.41
C ASN A 779 31.31 17.83 -0.10
N ILE A 780 30.26 18.50 -0.53
CA ILE A 780 30.08 19.03 -1.89
C ILE A 780 30.29 20.54 -1.85
N TYR A 781 31.35 21.00 -2.51
CA TYR A 781 31.74 22.41 -2.54
C TYR A 781 31.33 23.03 -3.87
N PHE A 782 30.53 24.09 -3.81
CA PHE A 782 30.21 24.97 -4.94
C PHE A 782 31.13 26.19 -4.85
N LEU A 783 32.15 26.21 -5.71
CA LEU A 783 33.26 27.16 -5.64
C LEU A 783 33.10 28.25 -6.68
N LEU A 784 33.25 29.51 -6.25
CA LEU A 784 33.28 30.70 -7.08
C LEU A 784 34.60 31.42 -6.90
N ASN A 785 35.37 31.51 -7.99
CA ASN A 785 36.62 32.24 -8.06
C ASN A 785 36.48 33.42 -9.05
N LYS A 786 37.28 34.46 -8.84
CA LYS A 786 37.45 35.56 -9.79
C LYS A 786 38.20 35.08 -11.03
N ASN A 787 37.99 35.75 -12.16
CA ASN A 787 38.78 35.49 -13.37
C ASN A 787 40.12 36.25 -13.32
N GLY A 788 40.12 37.55 -13.63
CA GLY A 788 41.30 38.40 -13.51
C GLY A 788 41.23 39.33 -12.29
N ASN A 789 40.10 40.00 -12.10
CA ASN A 789 39.80 40.86 -10.96
C ASN A 789 38.43 40.52 -10.34
N ASN A 790 38.01 41.20 -9.27
CA ASN A 790 36.75 40.95 -8.57
C ASN A 790 35.71 42.07 -8.80
N GLY A 791 35.89 42.94 -9.80
CA GLY A 791 34.97 44.02 -10.09
C GLY A 791 33.72 43.51 -10.78
N TYR A 792 32.53 43.82 -10.24
CA TYR A 792 31.23 43.47 -10.85
C TYR A 792 31.00 41.96 -11.05
N ASP A 793 31.46 41.13 -10.10
CA ASP A 793 31.41 39.66 -10.19
C ASP A 793 30.34 38.99 -9.34
N THR A 794 29.27 39.73 -9.02
CA THR A 794 28.11 39.14 -8.36
C THR A 794 27.54 38.03 -9.24
N THR A 795 27.48 36.83 -8.68
CA THR A 795 27.08 35.60 -9.36
C THR A 795 25.89 34.99 -8.65
N ILE A 796 24.87 34.59 -9.41
CA ILE A 796 23.68 33.90 -8.91
C ILE A 796 23.87 32.40 -9.14
N TRP A 797 23.84 31.63 -8.06
CA TRP A 797 23.95 30.18 -8.10
C TRP A 797 23.12 29.52 -6.99
N SER A 798 22.09 28.78 -7.40
CA SER A 798 21.22 28.03 -6.51
C SER A 798 21.16 26.56 -6.90
N PRO A 799 22.12 25.73 -6.47
CA PRO A 799 22.07 24.30 -6.72
C PRO A 799 20.96 23.60 -5.93
N ASP A 800 20.34 22.63 -6.56
CA ASP A 800 19.45 21.62 -5.99
C ASP A 800 20.21 20.29 -5.84
N ILE A 801 20.03 19.64 -4.70
CA ILE A 801 20.58 18.31 -4.42
C ILE A 801 19.41 17.40 -4.03
N THR A 802 19.25 16.31 -4.77
CA THR A 802 18.20 15.32 -4.52
C THR A 802 18.81 13.94 -4.36
N TYR A 803 18.40 13.22 -3.32
CA TYR A 803 18.69 11.79 -3.20
C TYR A 803 17.76 11.02 -4.15
N SER A 804 18.34 10.13 -4.94
CA SER A 804 17.61 9.23 -5.85
C SER A 804 17.38 7.86 -5.23
#